data_AF-A0A6A5QVX9-F1
#
_entry.id   AF-A0A6A5QVX9-F1
#
_cell.length_a   1.000
_cell.length_b   1.000
_cell.length_c   1.000
_cell.angle_alpha   90.00
_cell.angle_beta   90.00
_cell.angle_gamma   90.00
#
_symmetry.space_group_name_H-M   'P 1'
#
loop_
_entity.id
_entity.type
_entity.pdbx_description
1 polymer ?
#
loop_
_entity_poly.entity_id
_entity_poly.type
_entity_poly.pdbx_seq_one_letter_code
_entity_poly.pdbx_strand_id
1 'polypeptide(L)'
;MGHTLTYARLFYPTTFVERETVLQTLYGNLQDKSKIQVAKRITKVDHNTNEVIVLCEDGTAFSGDILIGCDGVYSKVREELWRTGNTQTTAMLDVKDKDSVSAEYNCLFGISTATQHIKDGDIHINYTAGCSTMIIGSKSKVFWFIFKRLDRVYTMPNIPRYTKLDAEMFAAQFCSKPITREVCFGDIWDNQVSYTLVATEEGQLKRWSWGRIACIGDSAHKMTPNLGQGGNTAIESAAALANELKDMVNNAEKGKPSLDSIVRHLENYQKIREQRVTAISAVANGLTRVHALKTWKQRLMAFWILPNAGDILTDISCDLIIGAVKIDYLPVPERSLHGTMPFNPSQGVGKVESKLLRALKALPFLGVSAVAVYCMWGIALPPMIERIGQIMDVGVDSKIGQLGHLNTYESFYGLEFVDTRIRGLAACFASFQFVDVVSSWQSFTFLTDVGIVYAILLIEAARTANYMTFSYVQFFGIGVLMAVYCFLHYIQSPIEKFRARDMRLTDMSYTASILPLLLLVHYIPNLASFSTFLDLQTRHTWNWIWQPMPVYISILQFVLKKTVMPDTMKQDRIHDPSRDLPTIRYTIGGLCAISTVTWWYTLYAAPCSWATLFVPNLTAGQTGDEYVRLFMQCDEIFSMGAVCLWLLYLYGDLKKAGMMGDSWLSVLFKGTVLLVFSGPGVAVGLGWLYRERLLATRWHKDALVPGKEN
;
A
#
# COMPACT_ATOMS: atom_id res chain seq x y z
N MET A 1 7.22 8.35 16.69
CA MET A 1 6.46 7.10 16.43
C MET A 1 6.84 6.43 15.10
N GLY A 2 6.98 7.18 13.99
CA GLY A 2 7.41 6.63 12.70
C GLY A 2 8.76 5.89 12.77
N HIS A 3 9.78 6.49 13.39
CA HIS A 3 11.10 5.83 13.57
C HIS A 3 11.03 4.47 14.27
N THR A 4 10.22 4.35 15.33
CA THR A 4 10.05 3.09 16.05
C THR A 4 9.42 2.02 15.18
N LEU A 5 8.43 2.39 14.35
CA LEU A 5 7.81 1.47 13.40
C LEU A 5 8.76 1.09 12.26
N THR A 6 9.54 2.05 11.71
CA THR A 6 10.62 1.75 10.75
C THR A 6 11.61 0.75 11.32
N TYR A 7 12.02 0.93 12.59
CA TYR A 7 12.90 0.01 13.28
C TYR A 7 12.26 -1.37 13.48
N ALA A 8 10.99 -1.46 13.90
CA ALA A 8 10.30 -2.75 14.02
C ALA A 8 10.21 -3.49 12.68
N ARG A 9 9.98 -2.76 11.59
CA ARG A 9 9.88 -3.31 10.24
C ARG A 9 11.21 -3.76 9.68
N LEU A 10 12.26 -2.95 9.78
CA LEU A 10 13.53 -3.21 9.09
C LEU A 10 14.64 -3.73 10.01
N PHE A 11 14.52 -3.52 11.32
CA PHE A 11 15.56 -3.78 12.33
C PHE A 11 16.87 -2.98 12.12
N TYR A 12 16.76 -1.88 11.35
CA TYR A 12 17.78 -0.85 11.17
C TYR A 12 17.29 0.49 11.72
N PRO A 13 18.01 1.14 12.64
CA PRO A 13 17.64 2.46 13.12
C PRO A 13 17.95 3.50 12.04
N THR A 14 17.08 4.50 11.93
CA THR A 14 17.42 5.72 11.20
C THR A 14 18.40 6.53 12.06
N THR A 15 19.54 6.91 11.49
CA THR A 15 20.55 7.71 12.21
C THR A 15 20.95 8.91 11.38
N PHE A 16 21.03 10.08 12.00
CA PHE A 16 21.68 11.25 11.45
C PHE A 16 23.11 11.32 11.97
N VAL A 17 24.06 11.44 11.05
CA VAL A 17 25.49 11.42 11.35
C VAL A 17 26.17 12.55 10.60
N GLU A 18 27.27 13.02 11.16
CA GLU A 18 28.11 14.01 10.51
C GLU A 18 28.79 13.39 9.30
N ARG A 19 28.78 14.12 8.19
CA ARG A 19 29.44 13.67 6.96
C ARG A 19 30.92 13.39 7.19
N GLU A 20 31.57 14.22 8.01
CA GLU A 20 32.96 14.04 8.40
C GLU A 20 33.19 12.69 9.08
N THR A 21 32.38 12.33 10.08
CA THR A 21 32.49 11.05 10.79
C THR A 21 32.34 9.86 9.84
N VAL A 22 31.43 9.93 8.86
CA VAL A 22 31.27 8.88 7.85
C VAL A 22 32.54 8.77 6.99
N LEU A 23 33.07 9.89 6.50
CA LEU A 23 34.28 9.91 5.67
C LEU A 23 35.51 9.41 6.44
N GLN A 24 35.69 9.85 7.69
CA GLN A 24 36.77 9.38 8.56
C GLN A 24 36.65 7.88 8.83
N THR A 25 35.43 7.38 9.06
CA THR A 25 35.19 5.94 9.28
C THR A 25 35.54 5.14 8.02
N LEU A 26 35.11 5.59 6.84
CA LEU A 26 35.42 4.94 5.56
C LEU A 26 36.94 4.95 5.29
N TYR A 27 37.61 6.09 5.49
CA TYR A 27 39.06 6.21 5.32
C TYR A 27 39.85 5.37 6.33
N GLY A 28 39.42 5.35 7.60
CA GLY A 28 40.04 4.57 8.66
C GLY A 28 40.05 3.08 8.34
N ASN A 29 38.94 2.57 7.80
CA ASN A 29 38.75 1.16 7.41
C ASN A 29 39.37 0.80 6.05
N LEU A 30 39.90 1.78 5.29
CA LEU A 30 40.61 1.49 4.06
C LEU A 30 41.95 0.81 4.38
N GLN A 31 42.12 -0.42 3.88
CA GLN A 31 43.31 -1.26 4.11
C GLN A 31 44.57 -0.62 3.51
N ASP A 32 44.46 -0.12 2.28
CA ASP A 32 45.56 0.54 1.58
C ASP A 32 45.24 2.02 1.35
N LYS A 33 45.75 2.84 2.27
CA LYS A 33 45.57 4.30 2.24
C LYS A 33 46.43 4.99 1.17
N SER A 34 47.46 4.32 0.65
CA SER A 34 48.35 4.87 -0.40
C SER A 34 47.62 5.09 -1.73
N LYS A 35 46.49 4.40 -1.93
CA LYS A 35 45.62 4.57 -3.10
C LYS A 35 44.83 5.88 -3.11
N ILE A 36 44.80 6.62 -2.00
CA ILE A 36 44.11 7.91 -1.92
C ILE A 36 45.11 9.04 -2.16
N GLN A 37 45.06 9.61 -3.35
CA GLN A 37 45.89 10.76 -3.73
C GLN A 37 45.06 12.03 -3.69
N VAL A 38 45.38 12.93 -2.76
CA VAL A 38 44.72 14.23 -2.60
C VAL A 38 45.32 15.28 -3.55
N ALA A 39 44.62 16.40 -3.70
CA ALA A 39 45.02 17.52 -4.59
C ALA A 39 45.18 17.15 -6.09
N LYS A 40 44.57 16.04 -6.53
CA LYS A 40 44.54 15.61 -7.93
C LYS A 40 43.24 16.05 -8.62
N ARG A 41 43.17 17.30 -9.06
CA ARG A 41 42.00 17.82 -9.80
C ARG A 41 42.07 17.39 -11.27
N ILE A 42 41.07 16.65 -11.74
CA ILE A 42 40.96 16.23 -13.15
C ILE A 42 40.70 17.45 -14.04
N THR A 43 41.41 17.54 -15.16
CA THR A 43 41.23 18.59 -16.19
C THR A 43 40.79 18.00 -17.53
N LYS A 44 41.27 16.81 -17.89
CA LYS A 44 40.94 16.14 -19.15
C LYS A 44 40.93 14.63 -18.98
N VAL A 45 40.03 13.96 -19.70
CA VAL A 45 39.99 12.50 -19.79
C VAL A 45 39.95 12.08 -21.24
N ASP A 46 40.79 11.14 -21.63
CA ASP A 46 40.75 10.47 -22.93
C ASP A 46 40.76 8.95 -22.70
N HIS A 47 40.22 8.16 -23.62
CA HIS A 47 40.27 6.70 -23.51
C HIS A 47 40.36 6.04 -24.88
N ASN A 48 40.89 4.80 -24.91
CA ASN A 48 41.02 3.97 -26.09
C ASN A 48 40.53 2.52 -25.80
N THR A 49 40.83 1.59 -26.71
CA THR A 49 40.43 0.18 -26.57
C THR A 49 41.13 -0.56 -25.43
N ASN A 50 42.20 -0.01 -24.85
CA ASN A 50 43.05 -0.67 -23.86
C ASN A 50 43.00 0.02 -22.48
N GLU A 51 42.89 1.35 -22.44
CA GLU A 51 43.00 2.13 -21.21
C GLU A 51 42.19 3.44 -21.24
N VAL A 52 42.02 4.03 -20.06
CA VAL A 52 41.58 5.42 -19.84
C VAL A 52 42.73 6.21 -19.22
N ILE A 53 42.94 7.43 -19.72
CA ILE A 53 44.01 8.34 -19.30
C ILE A 53 43.37 9.59 -18.70
N VAL A 54 43.78 9.93 -17.48
CA VAL A 54 43.30 11.09 -16.72
C VAL A 54 44.45 12.07 -16.52
N LEU A 55 44.26 13.30 -17.00
CA LEU A 55 45.19 14.40 -16.78
C LEU A 55 44.70 15.27 -15.63
N CYS A 56 45.63 15.65 -14.76
CA CYS A 56 45.38 16.49 -13.59
C CYS A 56 45.94 17.90 -13.79
N GLU A 57 45.40 18.85 -13.02
CA GLU A 57 45.79 20.26 -13.02
C GLU A 57 47.27 20.49 -12.65
N ASP A 58 47.83 19.63 -11.80
CA ASP A 58 49.24 19.66 -11.42
C ASP A 58 50.19 19.04 -12.47
N GLY A 59 49.66 18.69 -13.65
CA GLY A 59 50.40 18.07 -14.75
C GLY A 59 50.59 16.56 -14.61
N THR A 60 50.16 15.94 -13.51
CA THR A 60 50.25 14.48 -13.37
C THR A 60 49.22 13.76 -14.24
N ALA A 61 49.59 12.55 -14.69
CA ALA A 61 48.76 11.71 -15.53
C ALA A 61 48.62 10.32 -14.91
N PHE A 62 47.40 9.77 -14.95
CA PHE A 62 47.10 8.41 -14.49
C PHE A 62 46.49 7.61 -15.64
N SER A 63 46.94 6.36 -15.79
CA SER A 63 46.31 5.38 -16.67
C SER A 63 45.64 4.27 -15.86
N GLY A 64 44.50 3.78 -16.34
CA GLY A 64 43.78 2.65 -15.75
C GLY A 64 42.83 2.00 -16.74
N ASP A 65 42.11 0.97 -16.30
CA ASP A 65 41.18 0.25 -17.16
C ASP A 65 39.79 0.91 -17.21
N ILE A 66 39.36 1.53 -16.10
CA ILE A 66 38.04 2.17 -15.92
C ILE A 66 38.20 3.46 -15.11
N LEU A 67 37.44 4.50 -15.47
CA LEU A 67 37.31 5.74 -14.71
C LEU A 67 35.90 5.87 -14.14
N ILE A 68 35.80 6.06 -12.82
CA ILE A 68 34.53 6.29 -12.14
C ILE A 68 34.46 7.73 -11.60
N GLY A 69 33.56 8.53 -12.17
CA GLY A 69 33.26 9.89 -11.75
C GLY A 69 32.43 9.92 -10.46
N CYS A 70 33.10 10.14 -9.33
CA CYS A 70 32.51 10.33 -8.00
C CYS A 70 32.58 11.81 -7.54
N ASP A 71 32.70 12.74 -8.48
CA ASP A 71 33.09 14.14 -8.29
C ASP A 71 31.91 15.12 -8.16
N GLY A 72 30.72 14.60 -7.84
CA GLY A 72 29.57 15.37 -7.40
C GLY A 72 28.82 16.13 -8.49
N VAL A 73 27.97 17.08 -8.07
CA VAL A 73 27.03 17.78 -8.97
C VAL A 73 27.74 18.54 -10.10
N TYR A 74 28.93 19.10 -9.84
CA TYR A 74 29.75 19.82 -10.82
C TYR A 74 30.84 18.92 -11.44
N SER A 75 30.48 17.66 -11.73
CA SER A 75 31.41 16.65 -12.23
C SER A 75 32.13 17.05 -13.52
N LYS A 76 33.47 17.07 -13.45
CA LYS A 76 34.34 17.20 -14.62
C LYS A 76 34.41 15.90 -15.40
N VAL A 77 34.31 14.74 -14.71
CA VAL A 77 34.25 13.44 -15.38
C VAL A 77 33.01 13.33 -16.28
N ARG A 78 31.86 13.85 -15.84
CA ARG A 78 30.65 13.91 -16.66
C ARG A 78 30.82 14.80 -17.89
N GLU A 79 31.45 15.96 -17.73
CA GLU A 79 31.74 16.86 -18.86
C GLU A 79 32.61 16.17 -19.90
N GLU A 80 33.68 15.48 -19.45
CA GLU A 80 34.57 14.74 -20.34
C GLU A 80 33.90 13.51 -20.95
N LEU A 81 33.04 12.79 -20.22
CA LEU A 81 32.22 11.70 -20.74
C LEU A 81 31.40 12.15 -21.95
N TRP A 82 30.74 13.32 -21.85
CA TRP A 82 30.01 13.90 -22.97
C TRP A 82 30.93 14.36 -24.10
N ARG A 83 32.07 14.96 -23.79
CA ARG A 83 33.04 15.41 -24.79
C ARG A 83 33.56 14.23 -25.61
N THR A 84 33.99 13.16 -24.96
CA THR A 84 34.55 11.97 -25.63
C THR A 84 33.48 11.27 -26.48
N GLY A 85 32.25 11.13 -25.97
CA GLY A 85 31.19 10.47 -26.74
C GLY A 85 30.69 11.27 -27.93
N ASN A 86 30.59 12.60 -27.82
CA ASN A 86 30.23 13.45 -28.96
C ASN A 86 31.32 13.50 -30.05
N THR A 87 32.57 13.26 -29.69
CA THR A 87 33.69 13.24 -30.66
C THR A 87 33.76 11.91 -31.42
N GLN A 88 33.32 10.80 -30.79
CA GLN A 88 33.46 9.44 -31.33
C GLN A 88 32.19 8.90 -32.02
N THR A 89 31.08 9.65 -32.05
CA THR A 89 29.81 9.17 -32.64
C THR A 89 29.06 10.31 -33.33
N THR A 90 28.46 10.05 -34.50
CA THR A 90 27.62 11.01 -35.25
C THR A 90 26.25 11.25 -34.62
N ALA A 91 25.78 10.33 -33.76
CA ALA A 91 24.67 10.58 -32.85
C ALA A 91 25.19 11.40 -31.67
N MET A 92 24.90 12.72 -31.67
CA MET A 92 25.16 13.57 -30.52
C MET A 92 24.54 12.94 -29.27
N LEU A 93 25.33 12.80 -28.19
CA LEU A 93 24.77 12.58 -26.86
C LEU A 93 23.74 13.67 -26.62
N ASP A 94 22.50 13.25 -26.42
CA ASP A 94 21.27 14.05 -26.49
C ASP A 94 21.47 15.43 -25.83
N VAL A 95 21.34 16.52 -26.60
CA VAL A 95 21.53 17.91 -26.12
C VAL A 95 20.69 18.18 -24.86
N LYS A 96 19.57 17.47 -24.70
CA LYS A 96 18.69 17.50 -23.52
C LYS A 96 19.36 17.10 -22.20
N ASP A 97 20.45 16.35 -22.20
CA ASP A 97 21.17 15.98 -20.98
C ASP A 97 21.99 17.14 -20.39
N LYS A 98 22.41 18.12 -21.20
CA LYS A 98 23.15 19.30 -20.72
C LYS A 98 22.28 20.21 -19.86
N ASP A 99 20.98 20.29 -20.17
CA ASP A 99 19.98 21.06 -19.41
C ASP A 99 19.26 20.24 -18.34
N SER A 100 19.71 19.00 -18.08
CA SER A 100 19.02 18.06 -17.18
C SER A 100 19.10 18.43 -15.70
N VAL A 101 20.06 19.27 -15.31
CA VAL A 101 20.27 19.71 -13.93
C VAL A 101 19.73 21.12 -13.74
N SER A 102 18.78 21.25 -12.82
CA SER A 102 18.14 22.52 -12.49
C SER A 102 18.09 22.75 -10.98
N ALA A 103 17.86 23.99 -10.56
CA ALA A 103 17.59 24.35 -9.17
C ALA A 103 16.39 25.30 -9.10
N GLU A 104 15.35 24.90 -8.36
CA GLU A 104 14.17 25.74 -8.07
C GLU A 104 14.17 26.24 -6.61
N TYR A 105 15.04 25.68 -5.76
CA TYR A 105 15.14 26.05 -4.34
C TYR A 105 16.60 26.24 -3.95
N ASN A 106 16.82 26.89 -2.81
CA ASN A 106 18.07 26.85 -2.09
C ASN A 106 17.84 26.26 -0.69
N CYS A 107 18.93 25.81 -0.07
CA CYS A 107 18.93 25.23 1.26
C CYS A 107 20.09 25.80 2.06
N LEU A 108 19.76 26.49 3.15
CA LEU A 108 20.70 26.72 4.24
C LEU A 108 20.66 25.51 5.15
N PHE A 109 21.75 24.81 5.32
CA PHE A 109 21.82 23.66 6.23
C PHE A 109 23.05 23.73 7.11
N GLY A 110 22.95 23.10 8.27
CA GLY A 110 24.03 23.11 9.24
C GLY A 110 23.80 22.21 10.44
N ILE A 111 24.72 22.35 11.38
CA ILE A 111 24.79 21.56 12.60
C ILE A 111 25.01 22.55 13.74
N SER A 112 24.24 22.40 14.80
CA SER A 112 24.41 23.10 16.07
C SER A 112 24.69 22.10 17.19
N THR A 113 25.24 22.60 18.30
CA THR A 113 25.27 21.83 19.56
C THR A 113 23.86 21.65 20.10
N ALA A 114 23.70 20.87 21.18
CA ALA A 114 22.40 20.62 21.78
C ALA A 114 21.68 21.94 22.14
N THR A 115 20.51 22.16 21.54
CA THR A 115 19.65 23.31 21.85
C THR A 115 18.58 22.88 22.86
N GLN A 116 18.32 23.72 23.86
CA GLN A 116 17.29 23.46 24.85
C GLN A 116 15.93 23.21 24.16
N HIS A 117 15.15 22.27 24.70
CA HIS A 117 13.82 21.87 24.17
C HIS A 117 13.81 21.13 22.82
N ILE A 118 14.97 20.82 22.22
CA ILE A 118 15.07 19.87 21.10
C ILE A 118 15.68 18.58 21.63
N LYS A 119 14.94 17.46 21.60
CA LYS A 119 15.37 16.18 22.17
C LYS A 119 15.93 15.25 21.08
N ASP A 120 16.71 14.26 21.53
CA ASP A 120 17.16 13.18 20.65
C ASP A 120 15.96 12.44 20.03
N GLY A 121 15.99 12.29 18.70
CA GLY A 121 14.92 11.67 17.92
C GLY A 121 13.79 12.61 17.52
N ASP A 122 13.79 13.88 17.95
CA ASP A 122 12.82 14.87 17.48
C ASP A 122 13.08 15.24 16.02
N ILE A 123 12.01 15.31 15.24
CA ILE A 123 12.00 15.90 13.89
C ILE A 123 10.88 16.93 13.83
N HIS A 124 11.24 18.19 13.69
CA HIS A 124 10.31 19.29 13.49
C HIS A 124 10.37 19.74 12.03
N ILE A 125 9.22 19.75 11.36
CA ILE A 125 9.10 20.25 9.99
C ILE A 125 8.03 21.32 9.98
N ASN A 126 8.40 22.55 9.62
CA ASN A 126 7.49 23.68 9.54
C ASN A 126 7.39 24.14 8.09
N TYR A 127 6.19 24.52 7.67
CA TYR A 127 5.90 24.93 6.29
C TYR A 127 5.33 26.34 6.27
N THR A 128 5.78 27.14 5.32
CA THR A 128 5.16 28.41 4.92
C THR A 128 5.20 28.53 3.39
N ALA A 129 4.50 29.50 2.82
CA ALA A 129 4.43 29.63 1.37
C ALA A 129 5.84 29.82 0.77
N GLY A 130 6.28 28.85 -0.04
CA GLY A 130 7.58 28.88 -0.70
C GLY A 130 8.79 28.58 0.21
N CYS A 131 8.57 28.14 1.45
CA CYS A 131 9.67 27.87 2.38
C CYS A 131 9.31 26.79 3.41
N SER A 132 10.31 26.02 3.84
CA SER A 132 10.15 25.04 4.93
C SER A 132 11.41 24.90 5.76
N THR A 133 11.26 24.60 7.04
CA THR A 133 12.36 24.21 7.93
C THR A 133 12.27 22.73 8.26
N MET A 134 13.42 22.09 8.49
CA MET A 134 13.52 20.74 9.01
C MET A 134 14.62 20.73 10.08
N ILE A 135 14.25 20.45 11.32
CA ILE A 135 15.13 20.46 12.49
C ILE A 135 15.11 19.08 13.12
N ILE A 136 16.28 18.51 13.38
CA ILE A 136 16.45 17.13 13.79
C ILE A 136 17.37 17.07 15.01
N GLY A 137 16.84 16.67 16.15
CA GLY A 137 17.63 16.41 17.34
C GLY A 137 18.28 15.02 17.24
N SER A 138 19.60 14.95 17.37
CA SER A 138 20.32 13.68 17.38
C SER A 138 21.47 13.69 18.39
N LYS A 139 21.30 12.89 19.45
CA LYS A 139 22.22 12.80 20.59
C LYS A 139 22.53 14.20 21.15
N SER A 140 23.78 14.66 21.00
CA SER A 140 24.27 15.94 21.49
C SER A 140 24.33 17.03 20.42
N LYS A 141 23.67 16.84 19.27
CA LYS A 141 23.70 17.75 18.13
C LYS A 141 22.29 17.99 17.58
N VAL A 142 22.12 19.14 16.93
CA VAL A 142 20.92 19.49 16.18
C VAL A 142 21.30 19.70 14.72
N PHE A 143 20.73 18.89 13.84
CA PHE A 143 20.87 19.07 12.39
C PHE A 143 19.69 19.88 11.88
N TRP A 144 19.95 20.87 11.04
CA TRP A 144 18.89 21.76 10.59
C TRP A 144 19.04 22.14 9.12
N PHE A 145 17.90 22.36 8.47
CA PHE A 145 17.76 22.69 7.06
C PHE A 145 16.66 23.74 6.89
N ILE A 146 16.91 24.78 6.09
CA ILE A 146 15.95 25.80 5.71
C ILE A 146 15.91 25.86 4.19
N PHE A 147 14.78 25.43 3.64
CA PHE A 147 14.52 25.43 2.21
C PHE A 147 13.74 26.68 1.84
N LYS A 148 14.17 27.39 0.80
CA LYS A 148 13.42 28.52 0.24
C LYS A 148 13.39 28.43 -1.28
N ARG A 149 12.22 28.69 -1.86
CA ARG A 149 12.05 28.73 -3.31
C ARG A 149 12.78 29.93 -3.88
N LEU A 150 13.48 29.71 -4.99
CA LEU A 150 14.11 30.76 -5.78
C LEU A 150 13.06 31.55 -6.56
N ASP A 151 13.45 32.71 -7.06
CA ASP A 151 12.63 33.58 -7.92
C ASP A 151 12.26 32.91 -9.25
N ARG A 152 13.14 32.05 -9.76
CA ARG A 152 12.94 31.26 -10.98
C ARG A 152 13.66 29.92 -10.89
N VAL A 153 13.44 29.09 -11.90
CA VAL A 153 14.22 27.86 -12.09
C VAL A 153 15.53 28.23 -12.79
N TYR A 154 16.65 27.84 -12.18
CA TYR A 154 17.98 27.98 -12.77
C TYR A 154 18.42 26.66 -13.38
N THR A 155 19.18 26.72 -14.46
CA THR A 155 19.83 25.56 -15.10
C THR A 155 21.33 25.78 -15.18
N MET A 156 22.09 24.68 -15.30
CA MET A 156 23.53 24.77 -15.51
C MET A 156 23.88 25.54 -16.79
N PRO A 157 24.95 26.37 -16.81
CA PRO A 157 25.90 26.64 -15.72
C PRO A 157 25.49 27.78 -14.77
N ASN A 158 24.29 28.35 -14.93
CA ASN A 158 23.86 29.59 -14.28
C ASN A 158 23.27 29.38 -12.86
N ILE A 159 23.48 28.21 -12.26
CA ILE A 159 22.99 27.92 -10.90
C ILE A 159 23.75 28.80 -9.90
N PRO A 160 23.04 29.54 -9.02
CA PRO A 160 23.68 30.49 -8.12
C PRO A 160 24.60 29.80 -7.11
N ARG A 161 25.69 30.48 -6.76
CA ARG A 161 26.62 30.10 -5.69
C ARG A 161 26.57 31.16 -4.60
N TYR A 162 26.78 30.70 -3.38
CA TYR A 162 26.62 31.54 -2.19
C TYR A 162 27.92 31.58 -1.38
N THR A 163 28.24 32.77 -0.90
CA THR A 163 29.31 33.02 0.06
C THR A 163 28.82 32.76 1.49
N LYS A 164 29.75 32.82 2.45
CA LYS A 164 29.40 32.77 3.89
C LYS A 164 28.52 33.95 4.31
N LEU A 165 28.79 35.14 3.79
CA LEU A 165 27.98 36.32 4.07
C LEU A 165 26.54 36.15 3.55
N ASP A 166 26.36 35.59 2.35
CA ASP A 166 25.03 35.28 1.82
C ASP A 166 24.28 34.31 2.73
N ALA A 167 24.97 33.31 3.28
CA ALA A 167 24.40 32.34 4.21
C ALA A 167 23.95 32.98 5.53
N GLU A 168 24.74 33.90 6.10
CA GLU A 168 24.42 34.64 7.31
C GLU A 168 23.24 35.61 7.10
N MET A 169 23.24 36.35 5.98
CA MET A 169 22.13 37.21 5.59
C MET A 169 20.84 36.41 5.34
N PHE A 170 20.96 35.19 4.82
CA PHE A 170 19.83 34.27 4.69
C PHE A 170 19.34 33.83 6.07
N ALA A 171 20.22 33.38 6.97
CA ALA A 171 19.88 32.93 8.32
C ALA A 171 19.18 34.02 9.15
N ALA A 172 19.62 35.27 9.03
CA ALA A 172 19.01 36.42 9.72
C ALA A 172 17.51 36.58 9.44
N GLN A 173 17.06 36.22 8.22
CA GLN A 173 15.62 36.25 7.85
C GLN A 173 14.76 35.26 8.64
N PHE A 174 15.40 34.24 9.23
CA PHE A 174 14.74 33.14 9.92
C PHE A 174 14.91 33.17 11.43
N CYS A 175 15.83 33.96 11.98
CA CYS A 175 16.16 33.92 13.42
C CYS A 175 14.94 34.09 14.34
N SER A 176 13.98 34.95 14.00
CA SER A 176 12.75 35.15 14.77
C SER A 176 11.61 34.16 14.44
N LYS A 177 11.83 33.20 13.54
CA LYS A 177 10.81 32.24 13.15
C LYS A 177 10.72 31.11 14.18
N PRO A 178 9.52 30.80 14.70
CA PRO A 178 9.35 29.70 15.64
C PRO A 178 9.53 28.35 14.94
N ILE A 179 10.32 27.49 15.57
CA ILE A 179 10.48 26.07 15.21
C ILE A 179 9.50 25.23 16.04
N THR A 180 9.51 25.44 17.35
CA THR A 180 8.52 24.90 18.29
C THR A 180 7.73 26.05 18.92
N ARG A 181 6.93 25.76 19.95
CA ARG A 181 6.28 26.83 20.72
C ARG A 181 7.26 27.57 21.63
N GLU A 182 8.39 26.95 21.94
CA GLU A 182 9.39 27.40 22.91
C GLU A 182 10.73 27.81 22.27
N VAL A 183 10.99 27.41 21.02
CA VAL A 183 12.29 27.60 20.35
C VAL A 183 12.10 28.28 19.00
N CYS A 184 12.86 29.33 18.76
CA CYS A 184 13.03 29.97 17.46
C CYS A 184 14.31 29.46 16.75
N PHE A 185 14.41 29.70 15.44
CA PHE A 185 15.62 29.30 14.72
C PHE A 185 16.88 30.04 15.20
N GLY A 186 16.73 31.28 15.71
CA GLY A 186 17.84 32.04 16.31
C GLY A 186 18.53 31.28 17.44
N ASP A 187 17.76 30.64 18.33
CA ASP A 187 18.30 29.86 19.46
C ASP A 187 19.16 28.67 18.99
N ILE A 188 18.82 28.09 17.83
CA ILE A 188 19.56 27.01 17.19
C ILE A 188 20.81 27.58 16.50
N TRP A 189 20.64 28.70 15.78
CA TRP A 189 21.70 29.36 15.03
C TRP A 189 22.81 29.90 15.92
N ASP A 190 22.50 30.43 17.10
CA ASP A 190 23.48 30.94 18.07
C ASP A 190 24.45 29.84 18.53
N ASN A 191 24.02 28.58 18.46
CA ASN A 191 24.78 27.39 18.82
C ASN A 191 25.40 26.66 17.61
N GLN A 192 25.45 27.30 16.44
CA GLN A 192 25.94 26.68 15.21
C GLN A 192 27.42 26.31 15.29
N VAL A 193 27.73 25.13 14.74
CA VAL A 193 29.08 24.58 14.59
C VAL A 193 29.52 24.61 13.13
N SER A 194 28.59 24.38 12.20
CA SER A 194 28.84 24.44 10.77
C SER A 194 27.57 24.79 10.00
N TYR A 195 27.73 25.49 8.87
CA TYR A 195 26.63 25.86 7.99
C TYR A 195 27.11 26.09 6.55
N THR A 196 26.22 25.83 5.60
CA THR A 196 26.42 26.15 4.18
C THR A 196 25.08 26.52 3.55
N LEU A 197 25.10 27.52 2.66
CA LEU A 197 23.97 27.83 1.77
C LEU A 197 24.30 27.31 0.37
N VAL A 198 23.39 26.51 -0.20
CA VAL A 198 23.54 25.98 -1.56
C VAL A 198 22.23 26.11 -2.33
N ALA A 199 22.30 26.25 -3.64
CA ALA A 199 21.16 25.91 -4.47
C ALA A 199 20.88 24.40 -4.34
N THR A 200 19.62 23.97 -4.34
CA THR A 200 19.28 22.55 -4.31
C THR A 200 19.11 22.08 -5.74
N GLU A 201 20.15 21.48 -6.29
CA GLU A 201 20.07 20.94 -7.64
C GLU A 201 19.22 19.65 -7.66
N GLU A 202 18.52 19.44 -8.76
CA GLU A 202 17.81 18.22 -9.09
C GLU A 202 17.98 17.95 -10.59
N GLY A 203 18.24 16.69 -10.93
CA GLY A 203 18.49 16.28 -12.31
C GLY A 203 19.04 14.85 -12.39
N GLN A 204 18.78 14.18 -13.50
CA GLN A 204 19.27 12.84 -13.75
C GLN A 204 19.73 12.74 -15.19
N LEU A 205 20.93 12.18 -15.39
CA LEU A 205 21.45 11.90 -16.71
C LEU A 205 20.70 10.74 -17.35
N LYS A 206 20.48 10.79 -18.67
CA LYS A 206 19.98 9.64 -19.41
C LYS A 206 21.05 8.59 -19.63
N ARG A 207 22.31 9.02 -19.77
CA ARG A 207 23.45 8.10 -19.94
C ARG A 207 24.50 8.34 -18.86
N TRP A 208 24.79 7.30 -18.09
CA TRP A 208 25.70 7.36 -16.95
C TRP A 208 27.10 6.87 -17.30
N SER A 209 27.26 6.17 -18.42
CA SER A 209 28.54 5.61 -18.86
C SER A 209 28.78 5.84 -20.36
N TRP A 210 30.06 5.93 -20.72
CA TRP A 210 30.53 5.92 -22.11
C TRP A 210 31.92 5.30 -22.18
N GLY A 211 32.08 4.27 -23.01
CA GLY A 211 33.35 3.55 -23.13
C GLY A 211 33.84 3.03 -21.78
N ARG A 212 34.98 3.55 -21.31
CA ARG A 212 35.62 3.17 -20.03
C ARG A 212 35.23 4.08 -18.86
N ILE A 213 34.32 5.03 -19.06
CA ILE A 213 33.98 6.08 -18.10
C ILE A 213 32.56 5.84 -17.59
N ALA A 214 32.33 5.93 -16.28
CA ALA A 214 31.00 5.94 -15.68
C ALA A 214 30.87 6.96 -14.55
N CYS A 215 29.68 7.50 -14.34
CA CYS A 215 29.34 8.43 -13.26
C CYS A 215 28.47 7.73 -12.19
N ILE A 216 28.70 8.05 -10.91
CA ILE A 216 27.93 7.52 -9.78
C ILE A 216 27.54 8.61 -8.77
N GLY A 217 26.40 8.41 -8.11
CA GLY A 217 25.89 9.38 -7.13
C GLY A 217 25.55 10.73 -7.78
N ASP A 218 25.85 11.82 -7.09
CA ASP A 218 25.54 13.19 -7.50
C ASP A 218 26.10 13.60 -8.87
N SER A 219 27.10 12.88 -9.41
CA SER A 219 27.60 13.13 -10.77
C SER A 219 26.66 12.60 -11.86
N ALA A 220 25.85 11.58 -11.57
CA ALA A 220 24.88 10.97 -12.48
C ALA A 220 23.42 11.31 -12.16
N HIS A 221 23.10 11.45 -10.89
CA HIS A 221 21.73 11.71 -10.42
C HIS A 221 21.75 12.52 -9.14
N LYS A 222 21.03 13.64 -9.17
CA LYS A 222 20.89 14.56 -8.06
C LYS A 222 19.42 14.78 -7.76
N MET A 223 19.11 14.79 -6.48
CA MET A 223 17.76 15.00 -5.96
C MET A 223 17.81 16.01 -4.81
N THR A 224 16.67 16.66 -4.58
CA THR A 224 16.49 17.52 -3.42
C THR A 224 16.64 16.73 -2.12
N PRO A 225 17.19 17.33 -1.05
CA PRO A 225 17.63 16.58 0.12
C PRO A 225 16.50 16.28 1.13
N ASN A 226 15.27 16.74 0.90
CA ASN A 226 14.15 16.64 1.84
C ASN A 226 13.81 15.21 2.28
N LEU A 227 14.12 14.21 1.47
CA LEU A 227 13.92 12.79 1.80
C LEU A 227 15.17 12.13 2.42
N GLY A 228 16.31 12.81 2.44
CA GLY A 228 17.58 12.28 2.95
C GLY A 228 18.19 11.14 2.12
N GLN A 229 17.77 10.96 0.86
CA GLN A 229 18.15 9.79 0.06
C GLN A 229 19.39 9.98 -0.83
N GLY A 230 19.94 11.19 -1.01
CA GLY A 230 21.08 11.40 -1.90
C GLY A 230 22.31 10.53 -1.54
N GLY A 231 22.78 10.62 -0.29
CA GLY A 231 23.92 9.83 0.18
C GLY A 231 23.64 8.32 0.18
N ASN A 232 22.44 7.91 0.64
CA ASN A 232 22.01 6.51 0.64
C ASN A 232 22.00 5.92 -0.78
N THR A 233 21.47 6.68 -1.75
CA THR A 233 21.41 6.30 -3.16
C THR A 233 22.81 6.19 -3.78
N ALA A 234 23.75 7.06 -3.38
CA ALA A 234 25.14 6.98 -3.81
C ALA A 234 25.86 5.73 -3.28
N ILE A 235 25.65 5.37 -2.00
CA ILE A 235 26.16 4.12 -1.41
C ILE A 235 25.58 2.91 -2.13
N GLU A 236 24.28 2.92 -2.41
CA GLU A 236 23.61 1.85 -3.14
C GLU A 236 24.11 1.73 -4.60
N SER A 237 24.41 2.86 -5.26
CA SER A 237 25.06 2.87 -6.58
C SER A 237 26.48 2.31 -6.53
N ALA A 238 27.25 2.61 -5.47
CA ALA A 238 28.58 2.04 -5.28
C ALA A 238 28.52 0.52 -5.09
N ALA A 239 27.54 0.01 -4.34
CA ALA A 239 27.32 -1.43 -4.17
C ALA A 239 26.96 -2.11 -5.50
N ALA A 240 26.05 -1.53 -6.29
CA ALA A 240 25.69 -2.07 -7.61
C ALA A 240 26.90 -2.12 -8.55
N LEU A 241 27.67 -1.04 -8.63
CA LEU A 241 28.88 -1.01 -9.43
C LEU A 241 29.91 -2.03 -8.95
N ALA A 242 30.09 -2.18 -7.63
CA ALA A 242 31.02 -3.16 -7.07
C ALA A 242 30.63 -4.60 -7.41
N ASN A 243 29.33 -4.92 -7.48
CA ASN A 243 28.86 -6.24 -7.93
C ASN A 243 29.20 -6.47 -9.40
N GLU A 244 28.92 -5.50 -10.28
CA GLU A 244 29.25 -5.59 -11.72
C GLU A 244 30.76 -5.72 -11.94
N LEU A 245 31.58 -4.94 -11.22
CA LEU A 245 33.04 -5.04 -11.31
C LEU A 245 33.54 -6.41 -10.84
N LYS A 246 32.95 -6.98 -9.79
CA LYS A 246 33.33 -8.30 -9.28
C LYS A 246 32.97 -9.40 -10.27
N ASP A 247 31.78 -9.34 -10.86
CA ASP A 247 31.35 -10.29 -11.89
C ASP A 247 32.24 -10.21 -13.14
N MET A 248 32.52 -8.98 -13.60
CA MET A 248 33.44 -8.73 -14.72
C MET A 248 34.83 -9.34 -14.50
N VAL A 249 35.40 -9.18 -13.30
CA VAL A 249 36.72 -9.73 -12.97
C VAL A 249 36.69 -11.25 -12.87
N ASN A 250 35.65 -11.83 -12.28
CA ASN A 250 35.53 -13.29 -12.15
C ASN A 250 35.37 -13.98 -13.52
N ASN A 251 34.74 -13.31 -14.49
CA ASN A 251 34.47 -13.85 -15.82
C ASN A 251 35.48 -13.41 -16.90
N ALA A 252 36.50 -12.65 -16.53
CA ALA A 252 37.54 -12.26 -17.48
C ALA A 252 38.39 -13.48 -17.87
N GLU A 253 38.45 -13.82 -19.16
CA GLU A 253 39.44 -14.77 -19.67
C GLU A 253 40.85 -14.23 -19.34
N LYS A 254 41.70 -15.06 -18.70
CA LYS A 254 43.03 -14.72 -18.15
C LYS A 254 43.63 -13.41 -18.69
N GLY A 255 43.48 -12.31 -17.94
CA GLY A 255 43.98 -11.00 -18.35
C GLY A 255 43.05 -9.85 -17.97
N LYS A 256 43.14 -8.76 -18.73
CA LYS A 256 42.31 -7.55 -18.55
C LYS A 256 40.95 -7.70 -19.25
N PRO A 257 39.85 -7.20 -18.66
CA PRO A 257 38.56 -7.18 -19.34
C PRO A 257 38.61 -6.41 -20.66
N SER A 258 37.97 -6.96 -21.70
CA SER A 258 37.81 -6.27 -22.99
C SER A 258 36.95 -5.01 -22.84
N LEU A 259 37.10 -4.05 -23.77
CA LEU A 259 36.28 -2.84 -23.78
C LEU A 259 34.78 -3.17 -23.82
N ASP A 260 34.37 -4.15 -24.62
CA ASP A 260 32.97 -4.56 -24.72
C ASP A 260 32.43 -5.14 -23.41
N SER A 261 33.27 -5.88 -22.68
CA SER A 261 32.91 -6.39 -21.35
C SER A 261 32.69 -5.23 -20.38
N ILE A 262 33.61 -4.27 -20.36
CA ILE A 262 33.51 -3.07 -19.51
C ILE A 262 32.24 -2.28 -19.83
N VAL A 263 31.99 -1.98 -21.10
CA VAL A 263 30.80 -1.23 -21.53
C VAL A 263 29.52 -1.96 -21.07
N ARG A 264 29.43 -3.27 -21.29
CA ARG A 264 28.28 -4.07 -20.88
C ARG A 264 28.02 -4.01 -19.37
N HIS A 265 29.04 -4.16 -18.55
CA HIS A 265 28.91 -4.11 -17.09
C HIS A 265 28.55 -2.70 -16.59
N LEU A 266 29.09 -1.64 -17.20
CA LEU A 266 28.73 -0.26 -16.86
C LEU A 266 27.28 0.08 -17.27
N GLU A 267 26.81 -0.43 -18.41
CA GLU A 267 25.40 -0.32 -18.84
C GLU A 267 24.45 -1.10 -17.92
N ASN A 268 24.85 -2.32 -17.49
CA ASN A 268 24.09 -3.11 -16.52
C ASN A 268 23.96 -2.39 -15.18
N TYR A 269 25.05 -1.78 -14.67
CA TYR A 269 25.01 -0.93 -13.48
C TYR A 269 23.94 0.17 -13.60
N GLN A 270 23.92 0.90 -14.72
CA GLN A 270 22.89 1.92 -14.96
C GLN A 270 21.50 1.28 -14.94
N LYS A 271 21.27 0.19 -15.67
CA LYS A 271 19.97 -0.48 -15.75
C LYS A 271 19.44 -0.92 -14.38
N ILE A 272 20.30 -1.46 -13.52
CA ILE A 272 19.96 -1.89 -12.16
C ILE A 272 19.50 -0.70 -11.29
N ARG A 273 20.14 0.45 -11.47
CA ARG A 273 19.95 1.62 -10.61
C ARG A 273 18.91 2.61 -11.12
N GLU A 274 18.81 2.81 -12.43
CA GLU A 274 18.02 3.86 -13.07
C GLU A 274 16.56 3.84 -12.61
N GLN A 275 15.90 2.68 -12.64
CA GLN A 275 14.50 2.57 -12.23
C GLN A 275 14.29 3.03 -10.78
N ARG A 276 15.18 2.62 -9.87
CA ARG A 276 15.11 2.97 -8.44
C ARG A 276 15.41 4.44 -8.22
N VAL A 277 16.50 4.93 -8.81
CA VAL A 277 16.94 6.33 -8.70
C VAL A 277 15.87 7.28 -9.22
N THR A 278 15.26 6.99 -10.38
CA THR A 278 14.20 7.81 -10.97
C THR A 278 13.02 7.93 -10.01
N ALA A 279 12.59 6.82 -9.41
CA ALA A 279 11.46 6.81 -8.50
C ALA A 279 11.77 7.47 -7.14
N ILE A 280 12.96 7.22 -6.56
CA ILE A 280 13.43 7.91 -5.34
C ILE A 280 13.50 9.42 -5.58
N SER A 281 14.07 9.85 -6.70
CA SER A 281 14.20 11.26 -7.07
C SER A 281 12.84 11.92 -7.25
N ALA A 282 11.88 11.25 -7.90
CA ALA A 282 10.52 11.75 -8.04
C ALA A 282 9.84 11.98 -6.68
N VAL A 283 9.99 11.04 -5.74
CA VAL A 283 9.45 11.18 -4.38
C VAL A 283 10.14 12.32 -3.61
N ALA A 284 11.47 12.39 -3.64
CA ALA A 284 12.23 13.43 -2.96
C ALA A 284 11.88 14.84 -3.48
N ASN A 285 11.89 15.01 -4.80
CA ASN A 285 11.57 16.26 -5.47
C ASN A 285 10.10 16.64 -5.28
N GLY A 286 9.19 15.67 -5.26
CA GLY A 286 7.78 15.87 -4.92
C GLY A 286 7.59 16.35 -3.48
N LEU A 287 8.30 15.73 -2.53
CA LEU A 287 8.24 16.09 -1.11
C LEU A 287 8.69 17.53 -0.87
N THR A 288 9.75 17.98 -1.54
CA THR A 288 10.21 19.39 -1.49
C THR A 288 9.12 20.36 -1.91
N ARG A 289 8.36 20.03 -2.96
CA ARG A 289 7.23 20.85 -3.44
C ARG A 289 6.04 20.84 -2.48
N VAL A 290 5.82 19.72 -1.78
CA VAL A 290 4.83 19.62 -0.69
C VAL A 290 5.24 20.52 0.46
N HIS A 291 6.49 20.43 0.90
CA HIS A 291 7.04 21.23 2.00
C HIS A 291 7.03 22.73 1.67
N ALA A 292 7.29 23.11 0.42
CA ALA A 292 7.22 24.49 -0.04
C ALA A 292 5.79 24.98 -0.34
N LEU A 293 4.76 24.14 -0.18
CA LEU A 293 3.35 24.47 -0.45
C LEU A 293 3.13 25.04 -1.86
N LYS A 294 3.81 24.46 -2.87
CA LYS A 294 3.98 25.04 -4.21
C LYS A 294 2.67 25.42 -4.89
N THR A 295 1.67 24.54 -4.83
CA THR A 295 0.32 24.81 -5.36
C THR A 295 -0.74 24.45 -4.33
N TRP A 296 -2.00 24.80 -4.62
CA TRP A 296 -3.13 24.41 -3.77
C TRP A 296 -3.23 22.89 -3.56
N LYS A 297 -2.84 22.07 -4.54
CA LYS A 297 -2.80 20.60 -4.41
C LYS A 297 -1.81 20.16 -3.34
N GLN A 298 -0.63 20.78 -3.30
CA GLN A 298 0.37 20.50 -2.26
C GLN A 298 -0.06 21.03 -0.88
N ARG A 299 -0.80 22.16 -0.83
CA ARG A 299 -1.39 22.65 0.43
C ARG A 299 -2.42 21.67 1.00
N LEU A 300 -3.30 21.14 0.15
CA LEU A 300 -4.25 20.09 0.54
C LEU A 300 -3.49 18.86 1.05
N MET A 301 -2.44 18.44 0.34
CA MET A 301 -1.60 17.32 0.75
C MET A 301 -0.96 17.55 2.13
N ALA A 302 -0.33 18.70 2.35
CA ALA A 302 0.41 19.00 3.57
C ALA A 302 -0.49 19.16 4.81
N PHE A 303 -1.64 19.83 4.67
CA PHE A 303 -2.49 20.16 5.82
C PHE A 303 -3.64 19.18 6.08
N TRP A 304 -4.08 18.43 5.07
CA TRP A 304 -5.26 17.56 5.19
C TRP A 304 -4.95 16.09 4.94
N ILE A 305 -4.14 15.76 3.94
CA ILE A 305 -3.89 14.36 3.60
C ILE A 305 -2.82 13.78 4.52
N LEU A 306 -1.60 14.32 4.52
CA LEU A 306 -0.48 13.77 5.30
C LEU A 306 -0.76 13.64 6.81
N PRO A 307 -1.38 14.62 7.49
CA PRO A 307 -1.70 14.48 8.91
C PRO A 307 -2.71 13.36 9.21
N ASN A 308 -3.56 13.00 8.24
CA ASN A 308 -4.61 11.99 8.39
C ASN A 308 -4.29 10.66 7.70
N ALA A 309 -3.15 10.55 7.01
CA ALA A 309 -2.77 9.40 6.20
C ALA A 309 -2.06 8.28 7.00
N GLY A 310 -2.20 8.27 8.33
CA GLY A 310 -1.61 7.24 9.19
C GLY A 310 -0.09 7.14 9.03
N ASP A 311 0.39 5.94 8.69
CA ASP A 311 1.82 5.64 8.59
C ASP A 311 2.40 5.80 7.18
N ILE A 312 1.73 6.51 6.27
CA ILE A 312 2.15 6.60 4.86
C ILE A 312 3.62 7.02 4.65
N LEU A 313 4.15 7.93 5.49
CA LEU A 313 5.55 8.36 5.42
C LEU A 313 6.51 7.25 5.83
N THR A 314 6.12 6.45 6.84
CA THR A 314 6.85 5.26 7.26
C THR A 314 6.81 4.19 6.16
N ASP A 315 5.64 3.99 5.54
CA ASP A 315 5.46 3.02 4.45
C ASP A 315 6.34 3.36 3.25
N ILE A 316 6.37 4.63 2.83
CA ILE A 316 7.24 5.13 1.76
C ILE A 316 8.70 4.92 2.12
N SER A 317 9.11 5.31 3.34
CA SER A 317 10.49 5.14 3.80
C SER A 317 10.94 3.68 3.77
N CYS A 318 10.11 2.76 4.27
CA CYS A 318 10.41 1.34 4.24
C CYS A 318 10.41 0.78 2.80
N ASP A 319 9.54 1.26 1.91
CA ASP A 319 9.48 0.84 0.49
C ASP A 319 10.76 1.19 -0.28
N LEU A 320 11.35 2.34 0.04
CA LEU A 320 12.61 2.79 -0.54
C LEU A 320 13.77 1.84 -0.14
N ILE A 321 13.70 1.27 1.07
CA ILE A 321 14.78 0.49 1.68
C ILE A 321 14.69 -1.02 1.40
N ILE A 322 13.49 -1.62 1.44
CA ILE A 322 13.30 -3.09 1.44
C ILE A 322 14.02 -3.84 0.31
N GLY A 323 14.07 -3.25 -0.88
CA GLY A 323 14.66 -3.85 -2.08
C GLY A 323 15.93 -3.16 -2.54
N ALA A 324 16.67 -2.53 -1.62
CA ALA A 324 17.94 -1.87 -1.91
C ALA A 324 19.01 -2.83 -2.43
N VAL A 325 20.01 -2.31 -3.12
CA VAL A 325 21.14 -3.14 -3.58
C VAL A 325 22.01 -3.55 -2.40
N LYS A 326 22.29 -4.86 -2.30
CA LYS A 326 23.29 -5.43 -1.40
C LYS A 326 24.57 -5.77 -2.18
N ILE A 327 25.68 -5.93 -1.48
CA ILE A 327 26.89 -6.50 -2.07
C ILE A 327 26.71 -8.02 -2.15
N ASP A 328 26.79 -8.59 -3.35
CA ASP A 328 26.34 -9.98 -3.59
C ASP A 328 27.31 -11.04 -3.10
N TYR A 329 28.59 -10.68 -3.01
CA TYR A 329 29.68 -11.56 -2.58
C TYR A 329 30.06 -11.37 -1.10
N LEU A 330 29.25 -10.65 -0.32
CA LEU A 330 29.41 -10.51 1.12
C LEU A 330 28.20 -11.12 1.85
N PRO A 331 28.40 -11.69 3.06
CA PRO A 331 27.29 -12.20 3.84
C PRO A 331 26.34 -11.06 4.21
N VAL A 332 25.04 -11.38 4.23
CA VAL A 332 24.03 -10.42 4.68
C VAL A 332 24.16 -10.21 6.20
N PRO A 333 24.06 -8.96 6.71
CA PRO A 333 24.15 -8.73 8.15
C PRO A 333 23.02 -9.43 8.90
N GLU A 334 23.32 -10.13 10.00
CA GLU A 334 22.34 -10.87 10.82
C GLU A 334 21.12 -10.02 11.18
N ARG A 335 21.34 -8.76 11.57
CA ARG A 335 20.28 -7.80 11.88
C ARG A 335 19.21 -7.65 10.78
N SER A 336 19.56 -7.88 9.51
CA SER A 336 18.61 -7.75 8.38
C SER A 336 17.52 -8.83 8.37
N LEU A 337 17.67 -9.88 9.19
CA LEU A 337 16.78 -11.04 9.22
C LEU A 337 15.65 -10.94 10.26
N HIS A 338 15.68 -9.92 11.14
CA HIS A 338 14.78 -9.86 12.31
C HIS A 338 13.59 -8.90 12.18
N GLY A 339 13.52 -8.12 11.10
CA GLY A 339 12.45 -7.16 10.87
C GLY A 339 11.11 -7.82 10.50
N THR A 340 9.98 -7.17 10.84
CA THR A 340 8.64 -7.61 10.39
C THR A 340 8.38 -7.37 8.89
N MET A 341 9.28 -6.66 8.23
CA MET A 341 9.36 -6.37 6.79
C MET A 341 10.78 -6.73 6.31
N PRO A 342 11.10 -8.03 6.17
CA PRO A 342 12.45 -8.49 5.85
C PRO A 342 12.91 -7.95 4.50
N PHE A 343 14.23 -7.83 4.35
CA PHE A 343 14.84 -7.44 3.08
C PHE A 343 14.36 -8.36 1.95
N ASN A 344 13.94 -7.76 0.84
CA ASN A 344 13.39 -8.48 -0.30
C ASN A 344 13.76 -7.77 -1.62
N PRO A 345 14.69 -8.33 -2.41
CA PRO A 345 15.13 -7.75 -3.66
C PRO A 345 14.07 -7.84 -4.77
N SER A 346 12.93 -8.52 -4.58
CA SER A 346 11.84 -8.53 -5.55
C SER A 346 10.74 -7.50 -5.23
N GLN A 347 10.87 -6.77 -4.11
CA GLN A 347 9.89 -5.80 -3.63
C GLN A 347 10.50 -4.39 -3.48
N GLY A 348 9.65 -3.42 -3.18
CA GLY A 348 10.04 -2.03 -2.98
C GLY A 348 9.75 -1.15 -4.19
N VAL A 349 10.35 0.04 -4.15
CA VAL A 349 10.18 1.05 -5.20
C VAL A 349 10.47 0.52 -6.61
N GLY A 350 9.54 0.77 -7.53
CA GLY A 350 9.58 0.32 -8.92
C GLY A 350 9.08 -1.11 -9.14
N LYS A 351 8.85 -1.89 -8.08
CA LYS A 351 8.45 -3.30 -8.15
C LYS A 351 7.00 -3.50 -7.72
N VAL A 352 6.11 -2.73 -8.35
CA VAL A 352 4.66 -2.80 -8.12
C VAL A 352 3.97 -3.31 -9.37
N GLU A 353 3.00 -4.21 -9.21
CA GLU A 353 2.18 -4.64 -10.34
C GLU A 353 1.32 -3.48 -10.85
N SER A 354 1.21 -3.36 -12.18
CA SER A 354 0.36 -2.34 -12.81
C SER A 354 -1.11 -2.55 -12.43
N LYS A 355 -1.74 -1.50 -11.92
CA LYS A 355 -3.18 -1.49 -11.64
C LYS A 355 -4.02 -1.79 -12.89
N LEU A 356 -3.58 -1.33 -14.06
CA LEU A 356 -4.24 -1.62 -15.34
C LEU A 356 -4.18 -3.12 -15.65
N LEU A 357 -3.01 -3.75 -15.49
CA LEU A 357 -2.86 -5.19 -15.73
C LEU A 357 -3.71 -6.01 -14.75
N ARG A 358 -3.79 -5.60 -13.48
CA ARG A 358 -4.69 -6.23 -12.50
C ARG A 358 -6.15 -6.05 -12.89
N ALA A 359 -6.55 -4.87 -13.35
CA ALA A 359 -7.91 -4.62 -13.84
C ALA A 359 -8.26 -5.53 -15.03
N LEU A 360 -7.34 -5.70 -15.99
CA LEU A 360 -7.52 -6.61 -17.13
C LEU A 360 -7.67 -8.07 -16.67
N LYS A 361 -6.85 -8.53 -15.73
CA LYS A 361 -6.98 -9.88 -15.14
C LYS A 361 -8.30 -10.07 -14.38
N ALA A 362 -8.86 -8.99 -13.84
CA ALA A 362 -10.07 -8.98 -13.03
C ALA A 362 -11.36 -8.80 -13.85
N LEU A 363 -11.30 -8.67 -15.18
CA LEU A 363 -12.47 -8.59 -16.05
C LEU A 363 -13.52 -9.69 -15.83
N PRO A 364 -13.17 -10.95 -15.45
CA PRO A 364 -14.17 -11.96 -15.11
C PRO A 364 -15.18 -11.51 -14.04
N PHE A 365 -14.80 -10.68 -13.07
CA PHE A 365 -15.74 -10.11 -12.10
C PHE A 365 -16.79 -9.19 -12.75
N LEU A 366 -16.39 -8.41 -13.76
CA LEU A 366 -17.33 -7.58 -14.53
C LEU A 366 -18.23 -8.44 -15.40
N GLY A 367 -17.73 -9.57 -15.92
CA GLY A 367 -18.55 -10.59 -16.58
C GLY A 367 -19.62 -11.17 -15.65
N VAL A 368 -19.24 -11.58 -14.43
CA VAL A 368 -20.18 -12.03 -13.39
C VAL A 368 -21.23 -10.95 -13.10
N SER A 369 -20.79 -9.69 -12.95
CA SER A 369 -21.71 -8.56 -12.71
C SER A 369 -22.68 -8.35 -13.87
N ALA A 370 -22.23 -8.45 -15.12
CA ALA A 370 -23.08 -8.29 -16.31
C ALA A 370 -24.15 -9.38 -16.42
N VAL A 371 -23.77 -10.64 -16.15
CA VAL A 371 -24.73 -11.75 -16.12
C VAL A 371 -25.71 -11.59 -14.95
N ALA A 372 -25.23 -11.18 -13.77
CA ALA A 372 -26.08 -10.88 -12.63
C ALA A 372 -27.10 -9.78 -12.93
N VAL A 373 -26.69 -8.68 -13.59
CA VAL A 373 -27.59 -7.62 -14.04
C VAL A 373 -28.63 -8.17 -15.02
N TYR A 374 -28.23 -8.99 -15.98
CA TYR A 374 -29.18 -9.58 -16.94
C TYR A 374 -30.22 -10.47 -16.23
N CYS A 375 -29.79 -11.42 -15.40
CA CYS A 375 -30.69 -12.34 -14.70
C CYS A 375 -31.56 -11.63 -13.67
N MET A 376 -30.95 -10.80 -12.81
CA MET A 376 -31.64 -10.18 -11.69
C MET A 376 -32.44 -8.96 -12.13
N TRP A 377 -31.83 -8.02 -12.87
CA TRP A 377 -32.48 -6.75 -13.22
C TRP A 377 -33.22 -6.80 -14.54
N GLY A 378 -32.78 -7.63 -15.50
CA GLY A 378 -33.45 -7.80 -16.78
C GLY A 378 -34.65 -8.74 -16.71
N ILE A 379 -34.46 -9.93 -16.12
CA ILE A 379 -35.49 -10.97 -16.10
C ILE A 379 -36.37 -10.88 -14.85
N ALA A 380 -35.77 -10.91 -13.65
CA ALA A 380 -36.53 -11.08 -12.42
C ALA A 380 -37.14 -9.79 -11.85
N LEU A 381 -36.41 -8.66 -11.93
CA LEU A 381 -36.79 -7.41 -11.27
C LEU A 381 -38.10 -6.78 -11.79
N PRO A 382 -38.39 -6.69 -13.11
CA PRO A 382 -39.62 -6.05 -13.57
C PRO A 382 -40.91 -6.69 -13.02
N PRO A 383 -41.14 -8.01 -13.14
CA PRO A 383 -42.33 -8.65 -12.56
C PRO A 383 -42.30 -8.67 -11.03
N MET A 384 -41.11 -8.70 -10.43
CA MET A 384 -40.95 -8.57 -8.97
C MET A 384 -41.44 -7.21 -8.46
N ILE A 385 -41.15 -6.11 -9.15
CA ILE A 385 -41.62 -4.76 -8.77
C ILE A 385 -43.15 -4.70 -8.77
N GLU A 386 -43.81 -5.28 -9.78
CA GLU A 386 -45.27 -5.34 -9.84
C GLU A 386 -45.83 -6.12 -8.65
N ARG A 387 -45.23 -7.28 -8.34
CA ARG A 387 -45.62 -8.10 -7.18
C ARG A 387 -45.41 -7.37 -5.85
N ILE A 388 -44.30 -6.64 -5.70
CA ILE A 388 -44.01 -5.83 -4.51
C ILE A 388 -45.06 -4.74 -4.34
N GLY A 389 -45.43 -4.04 -5.42
CA GLY A 389 -46.48 -3.02 -5.39
C GLY A 389 -47.81 -3.59 -4.89
N GLN A 390 -48.22 -4.75 -5.39
CA GLN A 390 -49.42 -5.43 -4.92
C GLN A 390 -49.36 -5.74 -3.42
N ILE A 391 -48.24 -6.28 -2.92
CA ILE A 391 -48.07 -6.58 -1.49
C ILE A 391 -48.10 -5.29 -0.63
N MET A 392 -47.56 -4.18 -1.15
CA MET A 392 -47.59 -2.89 -0.47
C MET A 392 -49.00 -2.30 -0.37
N ASP A 393 -49.85 -2.54 -1.37
CA ASP A 393 -51.20 -1.97 -1.45
C ASP A 393 -52.25 -2.79 -0.68
N VAL A 394 -52.20 -4.12 -0.80
CA VAL A 394 -53.25 -5.02 -0.27
C VAL A 394 -52.76 -6.06 0.72
N GLY A 395 -51.48 -6.04 1.10
CA GLY A 395 -50.92 -7.03 2.02
C GLY A 395 -50.73 -8.40 1.35
N VAL A 396 -50.56 -9.44 2.17
CA VAL A 396 -50.32 -10.80 1.67
C VAL A 396 -50.84 -11.89 2.59
N ASP A 397 -51.45 -12.93 2.02
CA ASP A 397 -51.87 -14.12 2.76
C ASP A 397 -50.67 -15.04 3.00
N SER A 398 -50.40 -15.35 4.27
CA SER A 398 -49.35 -16.27 4.64
C SER A 398 -49.75 -17.71 4.31
N LYS A 399 -48.85 -18.39 3.58
CA LYS A 399 -48.91 -19.81 3.24
C LYS A 399 -47.84 -20.63 3.99
N ILE A 400 -47.05 -19.98 4.85
CA ILE A 400 -45.91 -20.58 5.55
C ILE A 400 -46.06 -20.40 7.06
N GLY A 401 -46.13 -21.51 7.79
CA GLY A 401 -46.28 -21.50 9.24
C GLY A 401 -47.71 -21.17 9.65
N GLN A 402 -47.94 -19.99 10.25
CA GLN A 402 -49.26 -19.56 10.71
C GLN A 402 -50.09 -19.02 9.54
N LEU A 403 -51.25 -19.61 9.28
CA LEU A 403 -52.19 -19.12 8.27
C LEU A 403 -52.83 -17.80 8.74
N GLY A 404 -52.82 -16.78 7.89
CA GLY A 404 -53.41 -15.48 8.20
C GLY A 404 -53.04 -14.41 7.16
N HIS A 405 -53.74 -13.27 7.21
CA HIS A 405 -53.48 -12.13 6.34
C HIS A 405 -52.52 -11.14 7.00
N LEU A 406 -51.43 -10.78 6.32
CA LEU A 406 -50.44 -9.81 6.79
C LEU A 406 -50.68 -8.44 6.14
N ASN A 407 -50.86 -7.42 6.96
CA ASN A 407 -50.90 -6.03 6.52
C ASN A 407 -49.49 -5.43 6.54
N THR A 408 -49.08 -4.79 5.44
CA THR A 408 -47.81 -4.05 5.40
C THR A 408 -47.93 -2.71 6.12
N TYR A 409 -46.86 -2.25 6.76
CA TYR A 409 -46.86 -0.93 7.39
C TYR A 409 -46.76 0.19 6.34
N GLU A 410 -47.53 1.26 6.54
CA GLU A 410 -47.39 2.49 5.75
C GLU A 410 -46.25 3.39 6.26
N SER A 411 -46.06 3.41 7.59
CA SER A 411 -44.97 4.11 8.27
C SER A 411 -44.55 3.32 9.51
N PHE A 412 -43.25 3.28 9.80
CA PHE A 412 -42.69 2.54 10.94
C PHE A 412 -41.69 3.39 11.74
N TYR A 413 -40.79 4.09 11.07
CA TYR A 413 -39.77 4.94 11.70
C TYR A 413 -40.25 6.37 11.94
N GLY A 414 -41.42 6.75 11.40
CA GLY A 414 -41.94 8.12 11.48
C GLY A 414 -41.15 9.11 10.61
N LEU A 415 -40.34 8.61 9.68
CA LEU A 415 -39.51 9.38 8.77
C LEU A 415 -39.86 9.00 7.34
N GLU A 416 -40.65 9.84 6.66
CA GLU A 416 -41.20 9.57 5.31
C GLU A 416 -40.13 9.11 4.31
N PHE A 417 -38.97 9.77 4.31
CA PHE A 417 -37.85 9.41 3.45
C PHE A 417 -37.32 7.98 3.70
N VAL A 418 -37.24 7.57 4.96
CA VAL A 418 -36.73 6.25 5.37
C VAL A 418 -37.80 5.19 5.13
N ASP A 419 -39.03 5.45 5.58
CA ASP A 419 -40.17 4.54 5.48
C ASP A 419 -40.48 4.20 4.02
N THR A 420 -40.46 5.18 3.11
CA THR A 420 -40.74 4.97 1.68
C THR A 420 -39.72 4.03 1.02
N ARG A 421 -38.45 4.06 1.44
CA ARG A 421 -37.39 3.19 0.91
C ARG A 421 -37.44 1.80 1.51
N ILE A 422 -37.71 1.70 2.81
CA ILE A 422 -37.77 0.41 3.52
C ILE A 422 -39.05 -0.35 3.17
N ARG A 423 -40.18 0.33 2.97
CA ARG A 423 -41.48 -0.31 2.69
C ARG A 423 -41.41 -1.26 1.50
N GLY A 424 -40.78 -0.85 0.40
CA GLY A 424 -40.60 -1.71 -0.77
C GLY A 424 -39.73 -2.94 -0.50
N LEU A 425 -38.64 -2.77 0.26
CA LEU A 425 -37.78 -3.89 0.66
C LEU A 425 -38.48 -4.83 1.64
N ALA A 426 -39.19 -4.31 2.63
CA ALA A 426 -39.95 -5.09 3.59
C ALA A 426 -41.09 -5.87 2.93
N ALA A 427 -41.78 -5.29 1.94
CA ALA A 427 -42.78 -5.97 1.13
C ALA A 427 -42.17 -7.07 0.23
N CYS A 428 -41.00 -6.82 -0.36
CA CYS A 428 -40.24 -7.86 -1.07
C CYS A 428 -39.93 -9.05 -0.16
N PHE A 429 -39.41 -8.78 1.05
CA PHE A 429 -39.11 -9.81 2.04
C PHE A 429 -40.38 -10.53 2.53
N ALA A 430 -41.53 -9.87 2.57
CA ALA A 430 -42.79 -10.52 2.94
C ALA A 430 -43.20 -11.62 1.94
N SER A 431 -42.94 -11.45 0.64
CA SER A 431 -43.22 -12.48 -0.38
C SER A 431 -42.48 -13.79 -0.06
N PHE A 432 -41.17 -13.73 0.20
CA PHE A 432 -40.40 -14.94 0.48
C PHE A 432 -40.41 -15.37 1.95
N GLN A 433 -40.79 -14.54 2.92
CA GLN A 433 -40.90 -14.94 4.33
C GLN A 433 -42.21 -15.64 4.66
N PHE A 434 -43.30 -15.28 3.96
CA PHE A 434 -44.66 -15.70 4.33
C PHE A 434 -45.40 -16.47 3.25
N VAL A 435 -45.02 -16.36 1.97
CA VAL A 435 -45.79 -16.94 0.85
C VAL A 435 -45.07 -18.13 0.23
N ASP A 436 -43.85 -17.91 -0.25
CA ASP A 436 -43.12 -18.94 -0.97
C ASP A 436 -42.18 -19.77 -0.07
N VAL A 437 -42.55 -21.01 0.22
CA VAL A 437 -41.79 -21.89 1.13
C VAL A 437 -40.36 -22.13 0.65
N VAL A 438 -40.14 -22.22 -0.66
CA VAL A 438 -38.81 -22.47 -1.23
C VAL A 438 -37.92 -21.24 -0.99
N SER A 439 -38.40 -20.05 -1.35
CA SER A 439 -37.67 -18.80 -1.12
C SER A 439 -37.45 -18.53 0.37
N SER A 440 -38.37 -18.95 1.26
CA SER A 440 -38.19 -18.77 2.71
C SER A 440 -36.97 -19.53 3.22
N TRP A 441 -36.84 -20.82 2.86
CA TRP A 441 -35.71 -21.66 3.28
C TRP A 441 -34.40 -21.22 2.64
N GLN A 442 -34.44 -20.86 1.36
CA GLN A 442 -33.27 -20.36 0.64
C GLN A 442 -32.81 -19.01 1.23
N SER A 443 -33.71 -18.05 1.42
CA SER A 443 -33.39 -16.74 2.02
C SER A 443 -32.87 -16.87 3.44
N PHE A 444 -33.44 -17.76 4.26
CA PHE A 444 -32.95 -17.99 5.63
C PHE A 444 -31.48 -18.45 5.64
N THR A 445 -31.14 -19.39 4.75
CA THR A 445 -29.77 -19.89 4.60
C THR A 445 -28.85 -18.81 4.04
N PHE A 446 -29.26 -18.15 2.97
CA PHE A 446 -28.49 -17.10 2.31
C PHE A 446 -28.18 -15.92 3.22
N LEU A 447 -29.17 -15.41 3.96
CA LEU A 447 -28.98 -14.29 4.89
C LEU A 447 -28.06 -14.68 6.06
N THR A 448 -28.09 -15.93 6.49
CA THR A 448 -27.15 -16.46 7.50
C THR A 448 -25.71 -16.41 6.97
N ASP A 449 -25.49 -16.77 5.70
CA ASP A 449 -24.19 -16.78 5.05
C ASP A 449 -23.66 -15.38 4.71
N VAL A 450 -24.55 -14.46 4.32
CA VAL A 450 -24.21 -13.05 4.08
C VAL A 450 -23.60 -12.41 5.33
N GLY A 451 -24.00 -12.82 6.54
CA GLY A 451 -23.39 -12.32 7.77
C GLY A 451 -21.89 -12.59 7.87
N ILE A 452 -21.41 -13.74 7.37
CA ILE A 452 -19.99 -14.09 7.30
C ILE A 452 -19.27 -13.17 6.30
N VAL A 453 -19.85 -13.00 5.11
CA VAL A 453 -19.29 -12.11 4.08
C VAL A 453 -19.20 -10.68 4.60
N TYR A 454 -20.26 -10.19 5.25
CA TYR A 454 -20.29 -8.84 5.83
C TYR A 454 -19.23 -8.67 6.92
N ALA A 455 -19.02 -9.66 7.78
CA ALA A 455 -17.92 -9.65 8.76
C ALA A 455 -16.55 -9.52 8.07
N ILE A 456 -16.31 -10.28 6.99
CA ILE A 456 -15.08 -10.19 6.20
C ILE A 456 -14.91 -8.79 5.60
N LEU A 457 -15.96 -8.22 5.02
CA LEU A 457 -15.92 -6.86 4.46
C LEU A 457 -15.58 -5.81 5.52
N LEU A 458 -16.18 -5.91 6.71
CA LEU A 458 -15.87 -5.01 7.83
C LEU A 458 -14.41 -5.14 8.29
N ILE A 459 -13.89 -6.37 8.37
CA ILE A 459 -12.49 -6.60 8.75
C ILE A 459 -11.54 -6.08 7.68
N GLU A 460 -11.81 -6.34 6.39
CA GLU A 460 -10.99 -5.82 5.28
C GLU A 460 -10.98 -4.29 5.23
N ALA A 461 -12.12 -3.64 5.50
CA ALA A 461 -12.22 -2.18 5.56
C ALA A 461 -11.41 -1.57 6.72
N ALA A 462 -11.23 -2.31 7.82
CA ALA A 462 -10.51 -1.85 9.01
C ALA A 462 -8.98 -2.07 8.94
N ARG A 463 -8.45 -2.64 7.86
CA ARG A 463 -7.01 -2.93 7.76
C ARG A 463 -6.16 -1.71 7.48
N THR A 464 -4.97 -1.69 8.07
CA THR A 464 -3.91 -0.74 7.74
C THR A 464 -3.58 -0.72 6.24
N ALA A 465 -3.50 -1.89 5.58
CA ALA A 465 -3.28 -1.99 4.13
C ALA A 465 -4.39 -1.34 3.27
N ASN A 466 -5.60 -1.19 3.81
CA ASN A 466 -6.80 -0.78 3.08
C ASN A 466 -7.36 0.58 3.54
N TYR A 467 -6.62 1.34 4.35
CA TYR A 467 -7.07 2.60 4.97
C TYR A 467 -7.63 3.67 3.99
N MET A 468 -7.35 3.55 2.69
CA MET A 468 -7.82 4.48 1.63
C MET A 468 -8.57 3.77 0.48
N THR A 469 -9.00 2.52 0.66
CA THR A 469 -9.76 1.79 -0.37
C THR A 469 -11.24 2.08 -0.28
N PHE A 470 -11.95 1.97 -1.42
CA PHE A 470 -13.39 2.21 -1.46
C PHE A 470 -14.12 1.25 -0.51
N SER A 471 -14.99 1.81 0.33
CA SER A 471 -15.87 1.04 1.21
C SER A 471 -17.15 0.65 0.48
N TYR A 472 -17.66 -0.55 0.76
CA TYR A 472 -18.90 -1.07 0.17
C TYR A 472 -20.11 -0.30 0.70
N VAL A 473 -21.02 0.11 -0.20
CA VAL A 473 -22.31 0.74 0.15
C VAL A 473 -23.41 0.00 -0.59
N GLN A 474 -24.38 -0.55 0.14
CA GLN A 474 -25.46 -1.37 -0.40
C GLN A 474 -26.77 -0.57 -0.51
N PHE A 475 -27.42 -0.62 -1.67
CA PHE A 475 -28.79 -0.11 -1.85
C PHE A 475 -29.72 -1.05 -2.66
N PHE A 476 -29.21 -1.99 -3.49
CA PHE A 476 -30.01 -2.92 -4.31
C PHE A 476 -29.27 -4.23 -4.59
N GLY A 477 -29.60 -5.32 -3.89
CA GLY A 477 -29.05 -6.69 -4.10
C GLY A 477 -27.53 -6.83 -3.91
N ILE A 478 -27.06 -7.86 -3.19
CA ILE A 478 -25.62 -7.99 -2.92
C ILE A 478 -24.86 -8.60 -4.12
N GLY A 479 -25.50 -9.43 -4.93
CA GLY A 479 -24.93 -10.21 -6.02
C GLY A 479 -24.32 -9.40 -7.15
N VAL A 480 -25.00 -8.34 -7.60
CA VAL A 480 -24.45 -7.43 -8.62
C VAL A 480 -23.27 -6.63 -8.07
N LEU A 481 -23.41 -6.06 -6.87
CA LEU A 481 -22.42 -5.16 -6.30
C LEU A 481 -21.20 -5.89 -5.73
N MET A 482 -21.34 -7.15 -5.30
CA MET A 482 -20.27 -7.95 -4.72
C MET A 482 -19.14 -8.21 -5.71
N ALA A 483 -19.48 -8.54 -6.95
CA ALA A 483 -18.49 -8.77 -7.99
C ALA A 483 -17.73 -7.47 -8.34
N VAL A 484 -18.42 -6.31 -8.36
CA VAL A 484 -17.77 -5.00 -8.53
C VAL A 484 -16.86 -4.68 -7.35
N TYR A 485 -17.27 -4.96 -6.12
CA TYR A 485 -16.41 -4.82 -4.94
C TYR A 485 -15.16 -5.69 -5.06
N CYS A 486 -15.31 -6.97 -5.40
CA CYS A 486 -14.19 -7.91 -5.56
C CYS A 486 -13.21 -7.44 -6.64
N PHE A 487 -13.72 -6.89 -7.75
CA PHE A 487 -12.93 -6.26 -8.81
C PHE A 487 -12.10 -5.09 -8.28
N LEU A 488 -12.75 -4.13 -7.62
CA LEU A 488 -12.09 -2.94 -7.08
C LEU A 488 -11.08 -3.30 -6.00
N HIS A 489 -11.45 -4.19 -5.07
CA HIS A 489 -10.56 -4.66 -4.01
C HIS A 489 -9.33 -5.37 -4.58
N TYR A 490 -9.49 -6.26 -5.55
CA TYR A 490 -8.35 -6.96 -6.15
C TYR A 490 -7.35 -6.00 -6.83
N ILE A 491 -7.82 -4.92 -7.44
CA ILE A 491 -6.96 -3.88 -8.03
C ILE A 491 -6.25 -3.06 -6.94
N GLN A 492 -6.96 -2.76 -5.85
CA GLN A 492 -6.51 -1.84 -4.81
C GLN A 492 -5.65 -2.48 -3.72
N SER A 493 -5.75 -3.80 -3.55
CA SER A 493 -5.09 -4.53 -2.46
C SER A 493 -4.21 -5.67 -2.98
N PRO A 494 -3.16 -5.33 -3.76
CA PRO A 494 -2.25 -6.33 -4.27
C PRO A 494 -1.30 -6.82 -3.16
N ILE A 495 -0.64 -7.96 -3.37
CA ILE A 495 0.15 -8.62 -2.33
C ILE A 495 1.30 -7.78 -1.79
N GLU A 496 1.83 -6.83 -2.58
CA GLU A 496 2.92 -5.94 -2.18
C GLU A 496 2.53 -5.01 -1.02
N LYS A 497 1.24 -4.79 -0.77
CA LYS A 497 0.77 -4.06 0.42
C LYS A 497 0.95 -4.83 1.72
N PHE A 498 1.11 -6.16 1.66
CA PHE A 498 1.26 -7.04 2.83
C PHE A 498 2.72 -7.44 3.09
N ARG A 499 3.68 -6.69 2.57
CA ARG A 499 5.12 -6.92 2.76
C ARG A 499 5.61 -6.82 4.21
N ALA A 500 4.93 -6.02 5.04
CA ALA A 500 5.18 -5.93 6.47
C ALA A 500 4.02 -6.59 7.24
N ARG A 501 4.33 -7.32 8.31
CA ARG A 501 3.31 -8.08 9.06
C ARG A 501 2.21 -7.20 9.66
N ASP A 502 2.56 -5.98 10.08
CA ASP A 502 1.61 -5.02 10.66
C ASP A 502 0.57 -4.50 9.65
N MET A 503 0.81 -4.64 8.35
CA MET A 503 -0.13 -4.19 7.31
C MET A 503 -1.43 -5.00 7.30
N ARG A 504 -1.39 -6.24 7.83
CA ARG A 504 -2.58 -7.09 8.02
C ARG A 504 -3.41 -6.68 9.23
N LEU A 505 -2.76 -6.09 10.25
CA LEU A 505 -3.34 -5.79 11.55
C LEU A 505 -4.56 -4.88 11.41
N THR A 506 -5.56 -5.16 12.22
CA THR A 506 -6.76 -4.35 12.39
C THR A 506 -6.83 -3.76 13.79
N ASP A 507 -7.59 -2.68 13.95
CA ASP A 507 -7.88 -2.09 15.25
C ASP A 507 -8.69 -3.08 16.10
N MET A 508 -8.12 -3.51 17.24
CA MET A 508 -8.73 -4.45 18.16
C MET A 508 -10.11 -4.02 18.66
N SER A 509 -10.28 -2.73 18.93
CA SER A 509 -11.52 -2.18 19.44
C SER A 509 -12.65 -2.27 18.42
N TYR A 510 -12.31 -2.09 17.13
CA TYR A 510 -13.23 -2.23 16.01
C TYR A 510 -13.48 -3.70 15.64
N THR A 511 -12.46 -4.54 15.63
CA THR A 511 -12.59 -5.95 15.22
C THR A 511 -13.34 -6.78 16.27
N ALA A 512 -13.14 -6.48 17.56
CA ALA A 512 -13.82 -7.18 18.66
C ALA A 512 -15.32 -6.88 18.75
N SER A 513 -15.78 -5.72 18.28
CA SER A 513 -17.21 -5.37 18.27
C SER A 513 -17.99 -6.02 17.12
N ILE A 514 -17.33 -6.52 16.07
CA ILE A 514 -18.01 -7.06 14.87
C ILE A 514 -18.95 -8.22 15.22
N LEU A 515 -18.47 -9.21 15.97
CA LEU A 515 -19.28 -10.38 16.33
C LEU A 515 -20.53 -9.99 17.14
N PRO A 516 -20.43 -9.30 18.31
CA PRO A 516 -21.62 -8.95 19.09
C PRO A 516 -22.57 -8.04 18.30
N LEU A 517 -22.06 -7.15 17.45
CA LEU A 517 -22.90 -6.33 16.59
C LEU A 517 -23.66 -7.15 15.57
N LEU A 518 -22.99 -8.02 14.81
CA LEU A 518 -23.67 -8.87 13.84
C LEU A 518 -24.69 -9.78 14.50
N LEU A 519 -24.38 -10.34 15.68
CA LEU A 519 -25.37 -11.11 16.43
C LEU A 519 -26.62 -10.27 16.75
N LEU A 520 -26.42 -9.03 17.24
CA LEU A 520 -27.49 -8.13 17.65
C LEU A 520 -28.34 -7.59 16.50
N VAL A 521 -27.71 -7.09 15.44
CA VAL A 521 -28.41 -6.35 14.38
C VAL A 521 -28.66 -7.15 13.11
N HIS A 522 -27.98 -8.29 12.93
CA HIS A 522 -28.17 -9.16 11.77
C HIS A 522 -28.86 -10.47 12.14
N TYR A 523 -28.23 -11.29 12.98
CA TYR A 523 -28.68 -12.66 13.22
C TYR A 523 -29.94 -12.73 14.07
N ILE A 524 -30.07 -11.94 15.15
CA ILE A 524 -31.27 -11.93 15.98
C ILE A 524 -32.51 -11.46 15.19
N PRO A 525 -32.49 -10.30 14.50
CA PRO A 525 -33.65 -9.86 13.72
C PRO A 525 -33.99 -10.83 12.59
N ASN A 526 -32.99 -11.38 11.88
CA ASN A 526 -33.24 -12.40 10.86
C ASN A 526 -33.90 -13.64 11.46
N LEU A 527 -33.35 -14.22 12.53
CA LEU A 527 -33.94 -15.39 13.18
C LEU A 527 -35.38 -15.12 13.64
N ALA A 528 -35.64 -13.94 14.22
CA ALA A 528 -36.98 -13.55 14.63
C ALA A 528 -37.95 -13.42 13.44
N SER A 529 -37.51 -12.83 12.32
CA SER A 529 -38.36 -12.68 11.12
C SER A 529 -38.75 -14.02 10.46
N PHE A 530 -37.91 -15.05 10.58
CA PHE A 530 -38.18 -16.40 10.05
C PHE A 530 -38.75 -17.38 11.08
N SER A 531 -38.82 -17.01 12.36
CA SER A 531 -39.30 -17.88 13.43
C SER A 531 -40.82 -18.09 13.36
N THR A 532 -41.24 -19.34 13.17
CA THR A 532 -42.67 -19.72 13.15
C THR A 532 -43.35 -19.67 14.52
N PHE A 533 -42.59 -19.50 15.60
CA PHE A 533 -43.11 -19.32 16.96
C PHE A 533 -43.70 -17.92 17.20
N LEU A 534 -43.34 -16.93 16.37
CA LEU A 534 -43.84 -15.57 16.45
C LEU A 534 -45.00 -15.39 15.48
N ASP A 535 -45.95 -14.51 15.82
CA ASP A 535 -47.06 -14.17 14.94
C ASP A 535 -46.59 -13.41 13.69
N LEU A 536 -47.44 -13.40 12.66
CA LEU A 536 -47.14 -12.81 11.34
C LEU A 536 -46.72 -11.34 11.44
N GLN A 537 -47.41 -10.55 12.27
CA GLN A 537 -47.16 -9.11 12.39
C GLN A 537 -45.83 -8.85 13.14
N THR A 538 -45.55 -9.62 14.19
CA THR A 538 -44.28 -9.54 14.91
C THR A 538 -43.10 -9.91 14.01
N ARG A 539 -43.21 -10.97 13.21
CA ARG A 539 -42.17 -11.36 12.23
C ARG A 539 -41.93 -10.26 11.19
N HIS A 540 -43.00 -9.66 10.66
CA HIS A 540 -42.91 -8.54 9.73
C HIS A 540 -42.26 -7.31 10.38
N THR A 541 -42.54 -7.06 11.65
CA THR A 541 -41.90 -5.99 12.44
C THR A 541 -40.39 -6.19 12.55
N TRP A 542 -39.94 -7.42 12.83
CA TRP A 542 -38.51 -7.73 12.85
C TRP A 542 -37.83 -7.57 11.50
N ASN A 543 -38.52 -7.88 10.40
CA ASN A 543 -38.04 -7.59 9.05
C ASN A 543 -37.84 -6.08 8.85
N TRP A 544 -38.82 -5.23 9.23
CA TRP A 544 -38.67 -3.77 9.16
C TRP A 544 -37.47 -3.26 9.96
N ILE A 545 -37.27 -3.78 11.18
CA ILE A 545 -36.10 -3.48 12.03
C ILE A 545 -34.80 -3.90 11.34
N TRP A 546 -34.77 -5.01 10.61
CA TRP A 546 -33.55 -5.50 9.99
C TRP A 546 -33.10 -4.70 8.75
N GLN A 547 -34.03 -4.16 7.96
CA GLN A 547 -33.70 -3.51 6.66
C GLN A 547 -32.61 -2.41 6.73
N PRO A 548 -32.59 -1.48 7.71
CA PRO A 548 -31.54 -0.47 7.83
C PRO A 548 -30.28 -0.95 8.60
N MET A 549 -30.08 -2.26 8.75
CA MET A 549 -28.96 -2.85 9.50
C MET A 549 -27.57 -2.27 9.17
N PRO A 550 -27.19 -1.96 7.91
CA PRO A 550 -25.90 -1.32 7.62
C PRO A 550 -25.70 0.04 8.33
N VAL A 551 -26.79 0.80 8.51
CA VAL A 551 -26.79 2.07 9.24
C VAL A 551 -26.58 1.81 10.73
N TYR A 552 -27.28 0.81 11.28
CA TYR A 552 -27.12 0.42 12.69
C TYR A 552 -25.71 -0.05 13.00
N ILE A 553 -25.10 -0.88 12.13
CA ILE A 553 -23.69 -1.26 12.33
C ILE A 553 -22.82 -0.03 12.35
N SER A 554 -22.98 0.88 11.39
CA SER A 554 -22.10 2.05 11.27
C SER A 554 -22.17 2.93 12.53
N ILE A 555 -23.38 3.19 13.03
CA ILE A 555 -23.60 3.98 14.25
C ILE A 555 -23.08 3.24 15.48
N LEU A 556 -23.46 1.97 15.65
CA LEU A 556 -23.08 1.20 16.83
C LEU A 556 -21.60 0.86 16.84
N GLN A 557 -20.94 0.70 15.69
CA GLN A 557 -19.48 0.57 15.61
C GLN A 557 -18.79 1.80 16.19
N PHE A 558 -19.26 3.00 15.86
CA PHE A 558 -18.70 4.25 16.41
C PHE A 558 -18.83 4.31 17.94
N VAL A 559 -19.93 3.79 18.49
CA VAL A 559 -20.17 3.75 19.94
C VAL A 559 -19.38 2.65 20.63
N LEU A 560 -19.45 1.41 20.11
CA LEU A 560 -18.85 0.22 20.73
C LEU A 560 -17.33 0.17 20.60
N LYS A 561 -16.76 0.82 19.56
CA LYS A 561 -15.30 0.99 19.44
C LYS A 561 -14.69 1.58 20.73
N LYS A 562 -15.43 2.39 21.48
CA LYS A 562 -14.91 2.99 22.72
C LYS A 562 -15.09 2.14 23.98
N THR A 563 -15.81 1.03 23.91
CA THR A 563 -16.30 0.32 25.10
C THR A 563 -15.95 -1.17 25.15
N VAL A 564 -15.78 -1.84 23.99
CA VAL A 564 -15.57 -3.30 23.94
C VAL A 564 -14.13 -3.71 24.25
N MET A 565 -13.15 -3.06 23.61
CA MET A 565 -11.72 -3.28 23.85
C MET A 565 -10.95 -1.97 23.66
N PRO A 566 -9.80 -1.78 24.33
CA PRO A 566 -8.95 -0.62 24.10
C PRO A 566 -8.32 -0.65 22.70
N ASP A 567 -8.15 0.53 22.09
CA ASP A 567 -7.33 0.68 20.89
C ASP A 567 -5.85 0.54 21.24
N THR A 568 -5.27 -0.59 20.86
CA THR A 568 -3.87 -0.96 21.08
C THR A 568 -3.03 -0.92 19.80
N MET A 569 -3.58 -0.42 18.68
CA MET A 569 -2.97 -0.52 17.34
C MET A 569 -1.54 0.03 17.31
N LYS A 570 -1.34 1.17 17.95
CA LYS A 570 -0.04 1.86 18.08
C LYS A 570 1.07 1.00 18.70
N GLN A 571 0.73 0.15 19.65
CA GLN A 571 1.66 -0.75 20.33
C GLN A 571 1.78 -2.09 19.59
N ASP A 572 0.65 -2.65 19.18
CA ASP A 572 0.56 -3.96 18.55
C ASP A 572 1.33 -4.01 17.23
N ARG A 573 1.26 -2.95 16.41
CA ARG A 573 2.03 -2.86 15.16
C ARG A 573 3.56 -2.96 15.34
N ILE A 574 4.06 -2.66 16.54
CA ILE A 574 5.48 -2.71 16.89
C ILE A 574 5.83 -4.05 17.53
N HIS A 575 5.00 -4.53 18.45
CA HIS A 575 5.35 -5.64 19.35
C HIS A 575 4.58 -6.94 19.09
N ASP A 576 3.35 -6.87 18.59
CA ASP A 576 2.52 -8.04 18.28
C ASP A 576 1.62 -7.78 17.05
N PRO A 577 2.18 -7.86 15.82
CA PRO A 577 1.41 -7.65 14.60
C PRO A 577 0.40 -8.78 14.32
N SER A 578 0.28 -9.76 15.22
CA SER A 578 -0.68 -10.86 15.18
C SER A 578 -1.81 -10.75 16.21
N ARG A 579 -1.85 -9.65 16.98
CA ARG A 579 -2.74 -9.48 18.14
C ARG A 579 -4.23 -9.71 17.84
N ASP A 580 -4.69 -9.31 16.65
CA ASP A 580 -6.08 -9.40 16.20
C ASP A 580 -6.50 -10.79 15.70
N LEU A 581 -5.55 -11.67 15.39
CA LEU A 581 -5.82 -12.95 14.74
C LEU A 581 -6.72 -13.88 15.58
N PRO A 582 -6.56 -14.00 16.91
CA PRO A 582 -7.49 -14.77 17.73
C PRO A 582 -8.93 -14.24 17.64
N THR A 583 -9.12 -12.92 17.77
CA THR A 583 -10.44 -12.29 17.68
C THR A 583 -11.08 -12.53 16.31
N ILE A 584 -10.32 -12.37 15.23
CA ILE A 584 -10.78 -12.67 13.87
C ILE A 584 -11.22 -14.14 13.74
N ARG A 585 -10.45 -15.08 14.31
CA ARG A 585 -10.81 -16.52 14.31
C ARG A 585 -12.09 -16.80 15.09
N TYR A 586 -12.26 -16.19 16.27
CA TYR A 586 -13.48 -16.36 17.06
C TYR A 586 -14.69 -15.76 16.35
N THR A 587 -14.56 -14.58 15.76
CA THR A 587 -15.62 -13.92 14.99
C THR A 587 -16.04 -14.79 13.80
N ILE A 588 -15.13 -15.07 12.87
CA ILE A 588 -15.48 -15.82 11.65
C ILE A 588 -15.84 -17.27 11.99
N GLY A 589 -15.12 -17.92 12.89
CA GLY A 589 -15.40 -19.29 13.31
C GLY A 589 -16.77 -19.43 13.99
N GLY A 590 -17.15 -18.47 14.84
CA GLY A 590 -18.47 -18.43 15.47
C GLY A 590 -19.60 -18.25 14.46
N LEU A 591 -19.44 -17.35 13.49
CA LEU A 591 -20.41 -17.18 12.41
C LEU A 591 -20.49 -18.41 11.49
N CYS A 592 -19.37 -19.05 11.19
CA CYS A 592 -19.34 -20.33 10.46
C CYS A 592 -20.07 -21.45 11.21
N ALA A 593 -20.00 -21.48 12.54
CA ALA A 593 -20.75 -22.46 13.34
C ALA A 593 -22.26 -22.25 13.21
N ILE A 594 -22.73 -21.00 13.27
CA ILE A 594 -24.14 -20.65 13.05
C ILE A 594 -24.57 -21.07 11.64
N SER A 595 -23.81 -20.69 10.61
CA SER A 595 -24.08 -21.06 9.21
C SER A 595 -24.10 -22.57 8.99
N THR A 596 -23.18 -23.33 9.61
CA THR A 596 -23.17 -24.79 9.52
C THR A 596 -24.45 -25.41 10.11
N VAL A 597 -24.89 -24.92 11.27
CA VAL A 597 -26.14 -25.39 11.89
C VAL A 597 -27.34 -25.07 11.01
N THR A 598 -27.41 -23.84 10.48
CA THR A 598 -28.46 -23.44 9.53
C THR A 598 -28.45 -24.32 8.28
N TRP A 599 -27.28 -24.59 7.69
CA TRP A 599 -27.14 -25.42 6.49
C TRP A 599 -27.70 -26.82 6.71
N TRP A 600 -27.29 -27.51 7.77
CA TRP A 600 -27.79 -28.85 8.09
C TRP A 600 -29.27 -28.85 8.45
N TYR A 601 -29.74 -27.83 9.16
CA TYR A 601 -31.15 -27.68 9.46
C TYR A 601 -31.98 -27.50 8.19
N THR A 602 -31.55 -26.67 7.25
CA THR A 602 -32.21 -26.48 5.96
C THR A 602 -32.23 -27.78 5.15
N LEU A 603 -31.11 -28.51 5.05
CA LEU A 603 -31.05 -29.77 4.33
C LEU A 603 -31.95 -30.86 4.94
N TYR A 604 -32.13 -30.84 6.26
CA TYR A 604 -32.95 -31.81 6.98
C TYR A 604 -34.45 -31.46 6.94
N ALA A 605 -34.80 -30.19 7.15
CA ALA A 605 -36.17 -29.76 7.44
C ALA A 605 -36.89 -29.11 6.25
N ALA A 606 -36.18 -28.69 5.19
CA ALA A 606 -36.83 -28.09 4.03
C ALA A 606 -37.73 -29.13 3.31
N PRO A 607 -38.98 -28.77 2.94
CA PRO A 607 -39.92 -29.69 2.30
C PRO A 607 -39.65 -29.92 0.81
N CYS A 608 -38.51 -29.48 0.29
CA CYS A 608 -38.15 -29.53 -1.12
C CYS A 608 -36.68 -29.94 -1.31
N SER A 609 -36.33 -30.34 -2.54
CA SER A 609 -34.96 -30.75 -2.86
C SER A 609 -33.98 -29.56 -2.82
N TRP A 610 -32.71 -29.84 -2.53
CA TRP A 610 -31.65 -28.82 -2.58
C TRP A 610 -31.53 -28.17 -3.97
N ALA A 611 -31.81 -28.92 -5.06
CA ALA A 611 -31.81 -28.38 -6.41
C ALA A 611 -32.90 -27.32 -6.60
N THR A 612 -34.09 -27.56 -6.03
CA THR A 612 -35.19 -26.59 -6.04
C THR A 612 -34.87 -25.34 -5.22
N LEU A 613 -34.13 -25.49 -4.12
CA LEU A 613 -33.72 -24.37 -3.28
C LEU A 613 -32.67 -23.48 -3.97
N PHE A 614 -31.63 -24.09 -4.54
CA PHE A 614 -30.42 -23.34 -4.93
C PHE A 614 -30.16 -23.24 -6.43
N VAL A 615 -30.88 -23.97 -7.30
CA VAL A 615 -30.65 -23.93 -8.76
C VAL A 615 -31.75 -23.09 -9.45
N PRO A 616 -31.39 -21.96 -10.10
CA PRO A 616 -32.34 -21.10 -10.80
C PRO A 616 -32.97 -21.82 -12.00
N ASN A 617 -34.29 -21.74 -12.13
CA ASN A 617 -34.99 -22.25 -13.30
C ASN A 617 -35.46 -21.10 -14.21
N LEU A 618 -34.66 -20.77 -15.23
CA LEU A 618 -34.89 -19.65 -16.14
C LEU A 618 -35.99 -19.91 -17.20
N THR A 619 -36.51 -21.13 -17.32
CA THR A 619 -37.39 -21.55 -18.43
C THR A 619 -38.80 -21.97 -18.01
N ALA A 620 -39.10 -22.02 -16.71
CA ALA A 620 -40.45 -22.30 -16.21
C ALA A 620 -41.39 -21.11 -16.45
N GLY A 621 -42.70 -21.37 -16.60
CA GLY A 621 -43.72 -20.32 -16.60
C GLY A 621 -43.82 -19.68 -15.22
N GLN A 622 -43.08 -18.61 -14.99
CA GLN A 622 -42.94 -17.98 -13.68
C GLN A 622 -44.12 -17.06 -13.35
N THR A 623 -44.65 -17.20 -12.14
CA THR A 623 -45.60 -16.29 -11.47
C THR A 623 -44.84 -15.23 -10.66
N GLY A 624 -45.53 -14.19 -10.16
CA GLY A 624 -44.89 -13.08 -9.43
C GLY A 624 -43.98 -13.49 -8.26
N ASP A 625 -44.40 -14.45 -7.43
CA ASP A 625 -43.58 -14.95 -6.31
C ASP A 625 -42.42 -15.86 -6.77
N GLU A 626 -42.55 -16.52 -7.93
CA GLU A 626 -41.46 -17.32 -8.52
C GLU A 626 -40.37 -16.43 -9.12
N TYR A 627 -40.71 -15.21 -9.58
CA TYR A 627 -39.70 -14.21 -9.96
C TYR A 627 -38.93 -13.67 -8.75
N VAL A 628 -39.58 -13.51 -7.59
CA VAL A 628 -38.90 -13.18 -6.33
C VAL A 628 -37.92 -14.30 -5.95
N ARG A 629 -38.34 -15.57 -6.06
CA ARG A 629 -37.46 -16.73 -5.87
C ARG A 629 -36.27 -16.71 -6.81
N LEU A 630 -36.51 -16.51 -8.10
CA LEU A 630 -35.46 -16.44 -9.12
C LEU A 630 -34.44 -15.36 -8.78
N PHE A 631 -34.92 -14.17 -8.38
CA PHE A 631 -34.07 -13.07 -7.96
C PHE A 631 -33.16 -13.48 -6.82
N MET A 632 -33.70 -14.10 -5.75
CA MET A 632 -32.93 -14.49 -4.57
C MET A 632 -31.93 -15.62 -4.85
N GLN A 633 -32.29 -16.61 -5.67
CA GLN A 633 -31.37 -17.68 -6.09
C GLN A 633 -30.20 -17.10 -6.90
N CYS A 634 -30.48 -16.17 -7.82
CA CYS A 634 -29.45 -15.47 -8.56
C CYS A 634 -28.58 -14.61 -7.62
N ASP A 635 -29.18 -13.90 -6.67
CA ASP A 635 -28.46 -13.03 -5.72
C ASP A 635 -27.43 -13.84 -4.91
N GLU A 636 -27.82 -15.01 -4.42
CA GLU A 636 -26.94 -15.93 -3.69
C GLU A 636 -25.79 -16.46 -4.56
N ILE A 637 -26.11 -17.00 -5.74
CA ILE A 637 -25.10 -17.59 -6.63
C ILE A 637 -24.08 -16.54 -7.06
N PHE A 638 -24.53 -15.37 -7.49
CA PHE A 638 -23.61 -14.34 -7.98
C PHE A 638 -22.81 -13.70 -6.86
N SER A 639 -23.39 -13.49 -5.67
CA SER A 639 -22.64 -12.96 -4.53
C SER A 639 -21.60 -13.95 -4.01
N MET A 640 -22.01 -15.17 -3.65
CA MET A 640 -21.11 -16.19 -3.10
C MET A 640 -20.11 -16.66 -4.16
N GLY A 641 -20.54 -16.80 -5.41
CA GLY A 641 -19.66 -17.11 -6.54
C GLY A 641 -18.59 -16.04 -6.76
N ALA A 642 -18.94 -14.75 -6.67
CA ALA A 642 -17.98 -13.66 -6.77
C ALA A 642 -16.95 -13.70 -5.63
N VAL A 643 -17.37 -13.96 -4.38
CA VAL A 643 -16.45 -14.03 -3.24
C VAL A 643 -15.55 -15.26 -3.32
N CYS A 644 -16.07 -16.42 -3.73
CA CYS A 644 -15.26 -17.61 -3.99
C CYS A 644 -14.21 -17.36 -5.08
N LEU A 645 -14.61 -16.73 -6.19
CA LEU A 645 -13.69 -16.34 -7.26
C LEU A 645 -12.63 -15.35 -6.73
N TRP A 646 -13.04 -14.39 -5.91
CA TRP A 646 -12.14 -13.44 -5.26
C TRP A 646 -11.10 -14.13 -4.38
N LEU A 647 -11.50 -15.12 -3.57
CA LEU A 647 -10.54 -15.92 -2.79
C LEU A 647 -9.53 -16.64 -3.68
N LEU A 648 -9.96 -17.21 -4.82
CA LEU A 648 -9.04 -17.83 -5.76
C LEU A 648 -8.03 -16.83 -6.33
N TYR A 649 -8.45 -15.60 -6.64
CA TYR A 649 -7.54 -14.54 -7.08
C TYR A 649 -6.54 -14.15 -5.99
N LEU A 650 -7.00 -14.01 -4.74
CA LEU A 650 -6.13 -13.73 -3.60
C LEU A 650 -5.14 -14.87 -3.32
N TYR A 651 -5.56 -16.11 -3.50
CA TYR A 651 -4.67 -17.27 -3.45
C TYR A 651 -3.68 -17.28 -4.60
N GLY A 652 -4.07 -16.81 -5.78
CA GLY A 652 -3.18 -16.63 -6.93
C GLY A 652 -2.04 -15.67 -6.61
N ASP A 653 -2.36 -14.55 -5.97
CA ASP A 653 -1.37 -13.60 -5.46
C ASP A 653 -0.42 -14.24 -4.43
N LEU A 654 -0.96 -14.97 -3.45
CA LEU A 654 -0.16 -15.69 -2.45
C LEU A 654 0.74 -16.77 -3.07
N LYS A 655 0.24 -17.49 -4.09
CA LYS A 655 0.99 -18.52 -4.81
C LYS A 655 2.09 -17.91 -5.66
N LYS A 656 1.84 -16.78 -6.34
CA LYS A 656 2.84 -16.00 -7.09
C LYS A 656 3.96 -15.49 -6.17
N ALA A 657 3.60 -15.08 -4.95
CA ALA A 657 4.53 -14.69 -3.88
C ALA A 657 5.26 -15.89 -3.23
N GLY A 658 4.90 -17.13 -3.56
CA GLY A 658 5.47 -18.35 -2.97
C GLY A 658 5.09 -18.59 -1.51
N MET A 659 4.01 -17.96 -1.03
CA MET A 659 3.51 -18.11 0.34
C MET A 659 2.57 -19.30 0.51
N MET A 660 2.00 -19.81 -0.59
CA MET A 660 1.05 -20.94 -0.60
C MET A 660 1.65 -22.15 -1.34
N GLY A 661 1.78 -23.27 -0.62
CA GLY A 661 2.29 -24.54 -1.16
C GLY A 661 1.23 -25.45 -1.79
N ASP A 662 -0.06 -25.31 -1.42
CA ASP A 662 -1.13 -26.17 -1.94
C ASP A 662 -1.26 -26.09 -3.46
N SER A 663 -1.55 -27.24 -4.10
CA SER A 663 -1.92 -27.29 -5.51
C SER A 663 -3.32 -26.71 -5.72
N TRP A 664 -3.61 -26.18 -6.92
CA TRP A 664 -4.95 -25.70 -7.26
C TRP A 664 -6.00 -26.81 -7.13
N LEU A 665 -5.65 -28.05 -7.47
CA LEU A 665 -6.52 -29.21 -7.28
C LEU A 665 -6.87 -29.41 -5.79
N SER A 666 -5.89 -29.29 -4.90
CA SER A 666 -6.13 -29.39 -3.45
C SER A 666 -7.02 -28.27 -2.93
N VAL A 667 -6.78 -27.04 -3.39
CA VAL A 667 -7.60 -25.87 -3.02
C VAL A 667 -9.04 -26.06 -3.47
N LEU A 668 -9.26 -26.46 -4.74
CA LEU A 668 -10.59 -26.70 -5.29
C LEU A 668 -11.28 -27.87 -4.57
N PHE A 669 -10.57 -28.97 -4.32
CA PHE A 669 -11.12 -30.12 -3.59
C PHE A 669 -11.58 -29.72 -2.18
N LYS A 670 -10.73 -29.06 -1.39
CA LYS A 670 -11.06 -28.60 -0.04
C LYS A 670 -12.24 -27.61 -0.07
N GLY A 671 -12.25 -26.68 -1.02
CA GLY A 671 -13.34 -25.72 -1.21
C GLY A 671 -14.66 -26.38 -1.54
N THR A 672 -14.67 -27.35 -2.46
CA THR A 672 -15.87 -28.12 -2.83
C THR A 672 -16.37 -28.96 -1.67
N VAL A 673 -15.49 -29.61 -0.91
CA VAL A 673 -15.88 -30.37 0.29
C VAL A 673 -16.56 -29.44 1.30
N LEU A 674 -15.98 -28.27 1.59
CA LEU A 674 -16.61 -27.30 2.50
C LEU A 674 -17.96 -26.80 1.97
N LEU A 675 -18.04 -26.48 0.67
CA LEU A 675 -19.28 -26.02 0.04
C LEU A 675 -20.41 -27.04 0.18
N VAL A 676 -20.13 -28.33 -0.07
CA VAL A 676 -21.13 -29.40 -0.04
C VAL A 676 -21.56 -29.72 1.40
N PHE A 677 -20.60 -29.86 2.32
CA PHE A 677 -20.90 -30.33 3.68
C PHE A 677 -21.26 -29.22 4.67
N SER A 678 -20.90 -27.97 4.39
CA SER A 678 -21.06 -26.86 5.34
C SER A 678 -21.65 -25.60 4.71
N GLY A 679 -21.94 -25.61 3.41
CA GLY A 679 -22.56 -24.49 2.72
C GLY A 679 -21.58 -23.43 2.21
N PRO A 680 -22.06 -22.49 1.38
CA PRO A 680 -21.22 -21.50 0.71
C PRO A 680 -20.61 -20.48 1.69
N GLY A 681 -21.34 -20.03 2.71
CA GLY A 681 -20.83 -19.10 3.71
C GLY A 681 -19.62 -19.65 4.48
N VAL A 682 -19.65 -20.93 4.88
CA VAL A 682 -18.53 -21.59 5.58
C VAL A 682 -17.33 -21.78 4.67
N ALA A 683 -17.55 -22.17 3.41
CA ALA A 683 -16.47 -22.30 2.43
C ALA A 683 -15.72 -20.96 2.24
N VAL A 684 -16.46 -19.86 2.16
CA VAL A 684 -15.90 -18.49 2.11
C VAL A 684 -15.18 -18.14 3.41
N GLY A 685 -15.83 -18.31 4.57
CA GLY A 685 -15.29 -17.92 5.88
C GLY A 685 -13.99 -18.63 6.22
N LEU A 686 -13.97 -19.96 6.11
CA LEU A 686 -12.77 -20.75 6.39
C LEU A 686 -11.68 -20.58 5.33
N GLY A 687 -12.06 -20.39 4.06
CA GLY A 687 -11.11 -20.04 3.01
C GLY A 687 -10.42 -18.69 3.30
N TRP A 688 -11.19 -17.68 3.65
CA TRP A 688 -10.62 -16.38 4.01
C TRP A 688 -9.74 -16.47 5.28
N LEU A 689 -10.12 -17.24 6.30
CA LEU A 689 -9.25 -17.50 7.47
C LEU A 689 -7.95 -18.22 7.10
N TYR A 690 -7.99 -19.10 6.08
CA TYR A 690 -6.78 -19.74 5.57
C TYR A 690 -5.81 -18.71 4.96
N ARG A 691 -6.32 -17.75 4.17
CA ARG A 691 -5.54 -16.60 3.69
C ARG A 691 -4.91 -15.83 4.85
N GLU A 692 -5.67 -15.50 5.90
CA GLU A 692 -5.16 -14.74 7.04
C GLU A 692 -4.01 -15.46 7.75
N ARG A 693 -4.11 -16.77 7.91
CA ARG A 693 -3.04 -17.58 8.47
C ARG A 693 -1.78 -17.50 7.62
N LEU A 694 -1.90 -17.57 6.29
CA LEU A 694 -0.75 -17.48 5.39
C LEU A 694 -0.09 -16.10 5.45
N LEU A 695 -0.87 -15.02 5.43
CA LEU A 695 -0.35 -13.65 5.58
C LEU A 695 0.36 -13.44 6.91
N ALA A 696 -0.11 -14.05 8.00
CA ALA A 696 0.50 -13.90 9.31
C ALA A 696 1.78 -14.73 9.51
N THR A 697 1.92 -15.86 8.81
CA THR A 697 2.96 -16.87 9.14
C THR A 697 3.98 -17.14 8.05
N ARG A 698 3.67 -16.79 6.79
CA ARG A 698 4.55 -17.06 5.64
C ARG A 698 5.21 -15.78 5.15
N TRP A 699 6.31 -15.95 4.44
CA TRP A 699 7.08 -14.87 3.85
C TRP A 699 7.11 -15.01 2.33
N HIS A 700 7.30 -13.88 1.64
CA HIS A 700 7.56 -13.88 0.20
C HIS A 700 8.75 -14.78 -0.14
N LYS A 701 8.73 -15.46 -1.29
CA LYS A 701 9.79 -16.40 -1.73
C LYS A 701 11.18 -15.76 -1.76
N ASP A 702 11.28 -14.50 -2.16
CA ASP A 702 12.55 -13.77 -2.28
C ASP A 702 12.94 -13.01 -0.99
N ALA A 703 12.14 -13.09 0.07
CA ALA A 703 12.47 -12.44 1.34
C ALA A 703 13.57 -13.19 2.09
N LEU A 704 14.57 -12.45 2.60
CA LEU A 704 15.64 -12.96 3.44
C LEU A 704 15.19 -13.07 4.89
N VAL A 705 15.04 -14.29 5.38
CA VAL A 705 14.54 -14.59 6.73
C VAL A 705 15.32 -15.76 7.34
N PRO A 706 15.37 -15.89 8.68
CA PRO A 706 16.10 -16.98 9.34
C PRO A 706 15.58 -18.35 8.89
N GLY A 707 16.50 -19.30 8.67
CA GLY A 707 16.18 -20.69 8.31
C GLY A 707 15.74 -20.90 6.85
N LYS A 708 15.79 -19.86 6.03
CA LYS A 708 15.66 -19.96 4.57
C LYS A 708 17.07 -19.87 4.00
N GLU A 709 17.75 -21.01 3.95
CA GLU A 709 19.05 -21.11 3.30
C GLU A 709 18.87 -20.72 1.82
N ASN A 710 19.64 -19.72 1.37
CA ASN A 710 19.71 -19.32 -0.04
C ASN A 710 20.56 -20.31 -0.82
#